data_AF-A0A135VR11-F1
#
_entry.id   AF-A0A135VR11-F1
#
_cell.length_a   1.000
_cell.length_b   1.000
_cell.length_c   1.000
_cell.angle_alpha   90.00
_cell.angle_beta   90.00
_cell.angle_gamma   90.00
#
_symmetry.space_group_name_H-M   'P 1'
#
loop_
_entity.id
_entity.type
_entity.pdbx_description
1 polymer ?
#
loop_
_entity_poly.entity_id
_entity_poly.type
_entity_poly.pdbx_seq_one_letter_code
_entity_poly.pdbx_strand_id
1 'polypeptide(L)'
;MGQDIQCQSWKQWQRSRPKPRQESMIGKYYSGPSTKYLVESFVLSSEDRVVLRKGKERKPDPSFKGNSTQFSQLSSAVRGTGKKVKDIDLRTLTFYFDNYIRAVNIVLSRIYRNSKRVEQLGKTLAKYRGKSYILLSKEKDLCYQHNEDIKKLVFGRLHRNVLEQAGRMLLADWTRRQLVISALKVLNDSPEELVTILRRRRIPSFLIRKVRDSCESTKNNGSGYHYAMGVLRQLRLAIDKYILGFTKNTIGWRARQRKKVASLLKDGSPDCQSVINIVESQVKSWVQNGYPFTVPQLRRYSLDFSASTENSTGQGYWFTPDEERENEILLYLKLPPGFNGTHHKDSPYKSKTLTFRFLDWLPRAASQDRRKAEKAEREGNIHRVEQLRFRAAKFEDMHHQLMNTIKLQHTAHRLSRMKQIKHNDLDEIIRLQQKVSRLKGYRRCSPPQLLLRGHKIILRIPFLSPNGPVSSQIFGERKYTTKAGADRGLRAPVALTVERECSFEDFLITVGPLAEKRDRIRKHAYTLTSELARMKNNWESKRSGQSYPAHIMKRDRHVEALWRKVRRLDREIVRQVASQTVWFCEEHRVKRLFFEDLRSFQGHAGSKHVSYNLTSNLWGKIINTVRYMRESLGHSKYSVWTVNPRYTSQTCHQCGEKGVRVRDESSIIESKGGEYFYCSECKEHFHADINAARNIIHVQDSSDVPGGTKVCPVYNER
;
A
#
# COMPACT_ATOMS: atom_id res chain seq x y z
N MET A 1 -8.80 44.23 51.77
CA MET A 1 -9.41 45.00 50.67
C MET A 1 -9.11 44.27 49.38
N GLY A 2 -10.18 43.88 48.66
CA GLY A 2 -10.29 43.46 47.25
C GLY A 2 -9.25 42.51 46.64
N GLN A 3 -9.59 41.44 45.94
CA GLN A 3 -10.86 40.77 45.67
C GLN A 3 -10.46 39.43 45.01
N ASP A 4 -11.09 38.35 45.45
CA ASP A 4 -11.00 37.01 44.86
C ASP A 4 -11.48 36.99 43.40
N ILE A 5 -10.76 36.26 42.55
CA ILE A 5 -11.41 35.44 41.52
C ILE A 5 -10.77 34.05 41.52
N GLN A 6 -11.46 33.14 42.20
CA GLN A 6 -11.29 31.70 42.14
C GLN A 6 -11.45 31.19 40.70
N CYS A 7 -10.50 30.40 40.21
CA CYS A 7 -10.75 29.42 39.14
C CYS A 7 -11.55 28.24 39.73
N GLN A 8 -12.86 28.42 39.86
CA GLN A 8 -13.77 27.30 40.12
C GLN A 8 -14.02 26.49 38.85
N SER A 9 -13.94 25.18 39.03
CA SER A 9 -14.32 24.17 38.05
C SER A 9 -15.79 24.35 37.62
N TRP A 10 -16.03 24.34 36.32
CA TRP A 10 -17.34 23.96 35.78
C TRP A 10 -17.16 22.73 34.88
N LYS A 11 -17.28 21.56 35.52
CA LYS A 11 -17.94 20.40 34.90
C LYS A 11 -19.41 20.78 34.75
N GLN A 12 -19.81 21.29 33.59
CA GLN A 12 -21.22 21.30 33.22
C GLN A 12 -21.45 20.27 32.12
N TRP A 13 -22.24 19.27 32.49
CA TRP A 13 -22.83 18.27 31.63
C TRP A 13 -23.49 18.89 30.40
N GLN A 14 -22.82 18.83 29.25
CA GLN A 14 -23.55 18.79 27.99
C GLN A 14 -23.88 17.34 27.69
N ARG A 15 -25.14 17.00 27.99
CA ARG A 15 -25.88 15.83 27.54
C ARG A 15 -25.30 15.32 26.23
N SER A 16 -24.83 14.08 26.23
CA SER A 16 -24.48 13.34 25.04
C SER A 16 -25.68 13.30 24.10
N ARG A 17 -25.81 14.29 23.21
CA ARG A 17 -26.69 14.16 22.06
C ARG A 17 -26.17 12.97 21.26
N PRO A 18 -27.00 11.96 20.96
CA PRO A 18 -26.56 10.90 20.06
C PRO A 18 -26.14 11.57 18.76
N LYS A 19 -24.90 11.31 18.33
CA LYS A 19 -24.39 11.75 17.02
C LYS A 19 -25.48 11.49 15.98
N PRO A 20 -25.83 12.44 15.09
CA PRO A 20 -26.79 12.16 14.03
C PRO A 20 -26.24 11.03 13.17
N ARG A 21 -26.87 9.86 13.31
CA ARG A 21 -26.51 8.62 12.65
C ARG A 21 -26.99 8.71 11.20
N GLN A 22 -26.08 8.94 10.26
CA GLN A 22 -26.41 8.92 8.84
C GLN A 22 -26.51 7.48 8.34
N GLU A 23 -27.68 7.11 7.84
CA GLU A 23 -27.99 5.83 7.21
C GLU A 23 -27.36 5.71 5.81
N SER A 24 -26.84 4.54 5.48
CA SER A 24 -26.63 4.11 4.09
C SER A 24 -27.83 3.28 3.66
N MET A 25 -28.07 3.12 2.34
CA MET A 25 -29.23 2.40 1.78
C MET A 25 -29.37 0.90 2.18
N ILE A 26 -28.54 0.40 3.11
CA ILE A 26 -28.62 -0.94 3.71
C ILE A 26 -28.32 -0.92 5.24
N GLY A 27 -28.45 0.22 5.91
CA GLY A 27 -28.48 0.29 7.38
C GLY A 27 -27.23 -0.14 8.16
N LYS A 28 -26.03 -0.22 7.55
CA LYS A 28 -24.78 -0.57 8.28
C LYS A 28 -23.62 0.40 8.01
N TYR A 29 -22.95 0.77 9.10
CA TYR A 29 -21.89 1.77 9.20
C TYR A 29 -20.50 1.14 9.06
N TYR A 30 -19.64 1.65 8.17
CA TYR A 30 -18.18 1.44 8.27
C TYR A 30 -17.43 2.70 7.85
N SER A 31 -16.98 3.48 8.83
CA SER A 31 -15.95 4.51 8.68
C SER A 31 -14.73 4.13 9.51
N GLY A 32 -14.08 3.01 9.13
CA GLY A 32 -12.83 2.61 9.75
C GLY A 32 -11.67 3.54 9.39
N PRO A 33 -10.71 3.79 10.31
CA PRO A 33 -9.42 4.38 9.94
C PRO A 33 -8.77 3.52 8.86
N SER A 34 -7.95 4.11 7.97
CA SER A 34 -7.15 3.40 6.95
C SER A 34 -6.49 2.15 7.55
N THR A 35 -7.12 0.99 7.38
CA THR A 35 -6.64 -0.28 7.88
C THR A 35 -5.52 -0.76 6.97
N LYS A 36 -4.39 -1.17 7.56
CA LYS A 36 -3.31 -1.79 6.78
C LYS A 36 -3.58 -3.28 6.69
N TYR A 37 -3.59 -3.79 5.47
CA TYR A 37 -3.77 -5.21 5.20
C TYR A 37 -2.40 -5.90 5.09
N LEU A 38 -2.29 -7.09 5.67
CA LEU A 38 -1.28 -8.09 5.35
C LEU A 38 -1.60 -8.65 3.96
N VAL A 39 -0.69 -8.53 2.99
CA VAL A 39 -0.94 -9.04 1.63
C VAL A 39 -0.15 -10.30 1.41
N GLU A 40 -0.83 -11.45 1.31
CA GLU A 40 -0.20 -12.69 0.87
C GLU A 40 -0.35 -12.89 -0.62
N SER A 41 0.60 -13.61 -1.21
CA SER A 41 0.68 -13.88 -2.63
C SER A 41 0.67 -15.38 -2.89
N PHE A 42 -0.31 -15.85 -3.63
CA PHE A 42 -0.47 -17.24 -4.07
C PHE A 42 -0.13 -17.31 -5.56
N VAL A 43 0.65 -18.32 -5.95
CA VAL A 43 0.89 -18.60 -7.37
C VAL A 43 -0.26 -19.47 -7.84
N LEU A 44 -0.96 -19.00 -8.88
CA LEU A 44 -2.05 -19.75 -9.48
C LEU A 44 -1.49 -20.76 -10.47
N SER A 45 -2.00 -21.99 -10.37
CA SER A 45 -1.76 -23.05 -11.34
C SER A 45 -3.03 -23.28 -12.15
N SER A 46 -2.89 -23.77 -13.39
CA SER A 46 -4.04 -24.32 -14.12
C SER A 46 -4.66 -25.45 -13.29
N GLU A 47 -5.98 -25.62 -13.37
CA GLU A 47 -6.69 -26.72 -12.71
C GLU A 47 -6.08 -28.07 -13.10
N ASP A 48 -5.78 -28.28 -14.39
CA ASP A 48 -5.20 -29.53 -14.91
C ASP A 48 -3.71 -29.72 -14.58
N ARG A 49 -3.02 -28.68 -14.08
CA ARG A 49 -1.62 -28.80 -13.67
C ARG A 49 -1.54 -29.27 -12.23
N VAL A 50 -1.00 -30.47 -12.03
CA VAL A 50 -0.59 -30.99 -10.72
C VAL A 50 0.39 -30.01 -10.08
N VAL A 51 0.01 -29.44 -8.94
CA VAL A 51 0.87 -28.55 -8.15
C VAL A 51 1.94 -29.41 -7.48
N LEU A 52 3.03 -29.73 -8.18
CA LEU A 52 4.16 -30.43 -7.58
C LEU A 52 4.72 -29.58 -6.42
N ARG A 53 4.47 -30.03 -5.19
CA ARG A 53 5.10 -29.49 -3.98
C ARG A 53 6.59 -29.84 -4.01
N LYS A 54 7.44 -28.85 -3.69
CA LYS A 54 8.91 -28.94 -3.73
C LYS A 54 9.48 -30.22 -3.10
N GLY A 55 10.07 -31.08 -3.94
CA GLY A 55 11.18 -31.97 -3.60
C GLY A 55 12.44 -31.48 -4.32
N LYS A 56 13.62 -31.64 -3.69
CA LYS A 56 14.93 -31.41 -4.32
C LYS A 56 15.10 -32.46 -5.41
N GLU A 57 15.08 -32.08 -6.69
CA GLU A 57 15.93 -32.59 -7.78
C GLU A 57 15.49 -32.06 -9.16
N ARG A 58 16.52 -31.87 -10.00
CA ARG A 58 16.61 -31.57 -11.45
C ARG A 58 15.65 -30.55 -12.10
N LYS A 59 16.29 -29.66 -12.89
CA LYS A 59 15.65 -28.73 -13.85
C LYS A 59 14.72 -29.52 -14.79
N PRO A 60 13.66 -28.89 -15.34
CA PRO A 60 13.03 -29.41 -16.54
C PRO A 60 14.09 -29.60 -17.63
N ASP A 61 14.09 -30.80 -18.18
CA ASP A 61 14.92 -31.25 -19.28
C ASP A 61 14.80 -30.28 -20.50
N PRO A 62 15.91 -29.92 -21.18
CA PRO A 62 15.92 -29.15 -22.42
C PRO A 62 15.22 -29.83 -23.63
N SER A 63 14.55 -30.97 -23.46
CA SER A 63 13.63 -31.55 -24.46
C SER A 63 12.39 -30.70 -24.76
N PHE A 64 12.27 -29.50 -24.18
CA PHE A 64 11.62 -28.35 -24.86
C PHE A 64 12.41 -27.89 -26.11
N LYS A 65 12.89 -28.84 -26.93
CA LYS A 65 13.05 -28.65 -28.37
C LYS A 65 11.61 -28.62 -28.91
N GLY A 66 11.14 -27.51 -29.45
CA GLY A 66 11.64 -27.12 -30.76
C GLY A 66 11.21 -28.16 -31.78
N ASN A 67 9.89 -28.32 -31.99
CA ASN A 67 9.39 -28.73 -33.29
C ASN A 67 8.83 -27.49 -33.97
N SER A 68 9.58 -27.03 -34.97
CA SER A 68 9.41 -25.85 -35.82
C SER A 68 8.16 -25.90 -36.72
N THR A 69 7.24 -26.83 -36.49
CA THR A 69 5.98 -27.01 -37.23
C THR A 69 4.74 -26.43 -36.52
N GLN A 70 4.84 -26.05 -35.23
CA GLN A 70 3.70 -25.46 -34.50
C GLN A 70 3.50 -23.95 -34.71
N PHE A 71 4.46 -23.25 -35.31
CA PHE A 71 4.29 -21.82 -35.65
C PHE A 71 3.50 -21.60 -36.95
N SER A 72 3.41 -22.59 -37.85
CA SER A 72 2.49 -22.55 -39.00
C SER A 72 1.07 -23.04 -38.66
N GLN A 73 0.91 -23.81 -37.57
CA GLN A 73 -0.41 -24.16 -37.03
C GLN A 73 -1.03 -23.04 -36.19
N LEU A 74 -0.21 -22.17 -35.56
CA LEU A 74 -0.69 -20.92 -34.95
C LEU A 74 -1.28 -19.95 -35.99
N SER A 75 -0.83 -19.98 -37.25
CA SER A 75 -1.51 -19.27 -38.36
C SER A 75 -2.86 -19.87 -38.77
N SER A 76 -3.17 -21.12 -38.40
CA SER A 76 -4.49 -21.77 -38.58
C SER A 76 -5.43 -21.60 -37.37
N ALA A 77 -4.89 -21.34 -36.18
CA ALA A 77 -5.64 -20.86 -35.00
C ALA A 77 -6.10 -19.38 -35.13
N VAL A 78 -5.66 -18.72 -36.20
CA VAL A 78 -5.61 -17.26 -36.39
C VAL A 78 -6.62 -16.73 -37.42
N ARG A 79 -7.49 -17.56 -38.03
CA ARG A 79 -8.47 -17.05 -39.01
C ARG A 79 -9.97 -17.26 -38.73
N GLY A 80 -10.40 -18.18 -37.88
CA GLY A 80 -11.80 -18.64 -37.94
C GLY A 80 -12.72 -18.46 -36.73
N THR A 81 -12.28 -18.68 -35.49
CA THR A 81 -13.21 -19.35 -34.58
C THR A 81 -13.54 -18.59 -33.30
N GLY A 82 -14.81 -18.24 -33.14
CA GLY A 82 -15.42 -18.35 -31.82
C GLY A 82 -15.46 -19.80 -31.35
N LYS A 83 -14.44 -20.27 -30.60
CA LYS A 83 -14.50 -21.54 -29.86
C LYS A 83 -13.73 -21.53 -28.52
N LYS A 84 -14.09 -22.53 -27.68
CA LYS A 84 -13.69 -22.78 -26.29
C LYS A 84 -12.17 -22.88 -26.12
N VAL A 85 -11.64 -22.28 -25.05
CA VAL A 85 -10.20 -22.33 -24.75
C VAL A 85 -9.95 -23.27 -23.58
N LYS A 86 -9.25 -24.39 -23.83
CA LYS A 86 -8.79 -25.33 -22.78
C LYS A 86 -7.44 -24.88 -22.18
N ASP A 87 -6.54 -24.33 -23.00
CA ASP A 87 -5.23 -23.84 -22.58
C ASP A 87 -5.00 -22.38 -23.06
N ILE A 88 -5.30 -21.41 -22.20
CA ILE A 88 -4.96 -20.00 -22.48
C ILE A 88 -3.46 -19.80 -22.19
N ASP A 89 -2.65 -19.56 -23.22
CA ASP A 89 -1.30 -19.01 -23.02
C ASP A 89 -1.41 -17.64 -22.33
N LEU A 90 -0.80 -17.53 -21.15
CA LEU A 90 -0.80 -16.32 -20.34
C LEU A 90 -0.12 -15.15 -21.06
N ARG A 91 0.83 -15.40 -21.97
CA ARG A 91 1.38 -14.35 -22.84
C ARG A 91 0.32 -13.82 -23.77
N THR A 92 -0.43 -14.71 -24.40
CA THR A 92 -1.55 -14.37 -25.29
C THR A 92 -2.65 -13.61 -24.54
N LEU A 93 -3.01 -14.02 -23.32
CA LEU A 93 -3.96 -13.27 -22.48
C LEU A 93 -3.43 -11.88 -22.12
N THR A 94 -2.15 -11.77 -21.76
CA THR A 94 -1.50 -10.48 -21.46
C THR A 94 -1.49 -9.57 -22.69
N PHE A 95 -1.21 -10.13 -23.87
CA PHE A 95 -1.24 -9.41 -25.14
C PHE A 95 -2.65 -8.90 -25.47
N TYR A 96 -3.68 -9.73 -25.36
CA TYR A 96 -5.06 -9.28 -25.58
C TYR A 96 -5.52 -8.25 -24.54
N PHE A 97 -5.06 -8.35 -23.29
CA PHE A 97 -5.34 -7.35 -22.27
C PHE A 97 -4.66 -6.02 -22.58
N ASP A 98 -3.41 -6.04 -23.05
CA ASP A 98 -2.72 -4.84 -23.53
C ASP A 98 -3.44 -4.20 -24.72
N ASN A 99 -3.92 -5.01 -25.67
CA ASN A 99 -4.73 -4.52 -26.81
C ASN A 99 -6.07 -3.94 -26.36
N TYR A 100 -6.73 -4.58 -25.39
CA TYR A 100 -7.96 -4.06 -24.78
C TYR A 100 -7.72 -2.69 -24.14
N ILE A 101 -6.63 -2.53 -23.37
CA ILE A 101 -6.26 -1.24 -22.76
C ILE A 101 -6.03 -0.18 -23.84
N ARG A 102 -5.31 -0.52 -24.91
CA ARG A 102 -5.08 0.38 -26.04
C ARG A 102 -6.39 0.79 -26.70
N ALA A 103 -7.29 -0.15 -26.95
CA ALA A 103 -8.60 0.12 -27.54
C ALA A 103 -9.45 1.05 -26.66
N VAL A 104 -9.49 0.83 -25.34
CA VAL A 104 -10.18 1.74 -24.40
C VAL A 104 -9.60 3.14 -24.46
N ASN A 105 -8.27 3.27 -24.49
CA ASN A 105 -7.61 4.57 -24.56
C ASN A 105 -7.83 5.28 -25.92
N ILE A 106 -8.00 4.54 -27.02
CA ILE A 106 -8.38 5.11 -28.33
C ILE A 106 -9.82 5.64 -28.29
N VAL A 107 -10.76 4.86 -27.74
CA VAL A 107 -12.15 5.32 -27.58
C VAL A 107 -12.21 6.56 -26.70
N LEU A 108 -11.51 6.56 -25.57
CA LEU A 108 -11.43 7.73 -24.69
C LEU A 108 -10.78 8.92 -25.41
N SER A 109 -9.67 8.74 -26.14
CA SER A 109 -9.06 9.86 -26.84
C SER A 109 -10.01 10.51 -27.85
N ARG A 110 -10.80 9.71 -28.59
CA ARG A 110 -11.80 10.21 -29.55
C ARG A 110 -12.95 10.96 -28.89
N ILE A 111 -13.47 10.44 -27.78
CA ILE A 111 -14.52 11.11 -27.00
C ILE A 111 -14.01 12.46 -26.51
N TYR A 112 -12.77 12.50 -25.99
CA TYR A 112 -12.17 13.69 -25.38
C TYR A 112 -11.52 14.67 -26.37
N ARG A 113 -11.56 14.40 -27.69
CA ARG A 113 -11.14 15.39 -28.71
C ARG A 113 -12.00 16.64 -28.70
N ASN A 114 -13.27 16.53 -28.28
CA ASN A 114 -14.21 17.64 -28.25
C ASN A 114 -14.86 17.74 -26.85
N SER A 115 -14.63 18.87 -26.17
CA SER A 115 -15.16 19.12 -24.82
C SER A 115 -16.69 19.16 -24.78
N LYS A 116 -17.35 19.70 -25.83
CA LYS A 116 -18.82 19.71 -25.92
C LYS A 116 -19.38 18.28 -25.99
N ARG A 117 -18.68 17.40 -26.71
CA ARG A 117 -19.06 15.99 -26.84
C ARG A 117 -18.97 15.24 -25.50
N VAL A 118 -17.90 15.47 -24.73
CA VAL A 118 -17.74 14.91 -23.38
C VAL A 118 -18.92 15.31 -22.50
N GLU A 119 -19.33 16.57 -22.54
CA GLU A 119 -20.46 17.08 -21.74
C GLU A 119 -21.79 16.43 -22.17
N GLN A 120 -22.06 16.39 -23.48
CA GLN A 120 -23.29 15.78 -24.01
C GLN A 120 -23.39 14.29 -23.68
N LEU A 121 -22.33 13.52 -23.96
CA LEU A 121 -22.31 12.08 -23.68
C LEU A 121 -22.35 11.79 -22.18
N GLY A 122 -21.63 12.57 -21.37
CA GLY A 122 -21.64 12.43 -19.91
C GLY A 122 -23.03 12.67 -19.30
N LYS A 123 -23.70 13.76 -19.71
CA LYS A 123 -25.08 14.08 -19.30
C LYS A 123 -26.06 12.99 -19.76
N THR A 124 -25.90 12.48 -20.98
CA THR A 124 -26.78 11.41 -21.50
C THR A 124 -26.55 10.11 -20.72
N LEU A 125 -25.31 9.72 -20.46
CA LEU A 125 -24.97 8.54 -19.65
C LEU A 125 -25.46 8.65 -18.21
N ALA A 126 -25.45 9.84 -17.62
CA ALA A 126 -25.97 10.05 -16.26
C ALA A 126 -27.49 9.84 -16.16
N LYS A 127 -28.23 10.14 -17.24
CA LYS A 127 -29.68 9.92 -17.34
C LYS A 127 -30.04 8.50 -17.80
N TYR A 128 -29.15 7.86 -18.55
CA TYR A 128 -29.40 6.57 -19.17
C TYR A 128 -29.24 5.40 -18.18
N ARG A 129 -30.32 4.63 -17.96
CA ARG A 129 -30.31 3.45 -17.08
C ARG A 129 -29.81 2.16 -17.76
N GLY A 130 -29.52 2.20 -19.06
CA GLY A 130 -29.05 1.05 -19.84
C GLY A 130 -27.52 0.90 -19.86
N LYS A 131 -27.02 -0.04 -20.69
CA LYS A 131 -25.58 -0.31 -20.82
C LYS A 131 -24.90 0.77 -21.65
N SER A 132 -23.79 1.32 -21.16
CA SER A 132 -23.10 2.45 -21.79
C SER A 132 -22.65 2.15 -23.22
N TYR A 133 -22.31 0.89 -23.52
CA TYR A 133 -21.89 0.52 -24.88
C TYR A 133 -22.99 0.74 -25.92
N ILE A 134 -24.28 0.63 -25.57
CA ILE A 134 -25.38 0.80 -26.53
C ILE A 134 -25.41 2.24 -27.01
N LEU A 135 -25.32 3.18 -26.08
CA LEU A 135 -25.29 4.62 -26.34
C LEU A 135 -24.05 4.98 -27.16
N LEU A 136 -22.87 4.56 -26.71
CA LEU A 136 -21.62 4.88 -27.40
C LEU A 136 -21.49 4.21 -28.77
N SER A 137 -22.13 3.05 -28.98
CA SER A 137 -22.09 2.37 -30.28
C SER A 137 -22.85 3.08 -31.40
N LYS A 138 -23.75 4.03 -31.07
CA LYS A 138 -24.49 4.84 -32.04
C LYS A 138 -23.60 5.89 -32.73
N GLU A 139 -22.48 6.25 -32.11
CA GLU A 139 -21.53 7.22 -32.64
C GLU A 139 -20.70 6.57 -33.76
N LYS A 140 -20.71 7.14 -34.97
CA LYS A 140 -20.05 6.57 -36.16
C LYS A 140 -18.56 6.29 -35.93
N ASP A 141 -17.84 7.21 -35.28
CA ASP A 141 -16.40 7.11 -34.99
C ASP A 141 -16.07 6.24 -33.76
N LEU A 142 -17.07 5.71 -33.04
CA LEU A 142 -16.89 4.72 -31.97
C LEU A 142 -17.45 3.35 -32.36
N CYS A 143 -18.27 3.26 -33.40
CA CYS A 143 -18.87 2.03 -33.89
C CYS A 143 -17.79 1.05 -34.41
N TYR A 144 -17.95 -0.24 -34.13
CA TYR A 144 -16.98 -1.26 -34.57
C TYR A 144 -16.76 -1.24 -36.10
N GLN A 145 -17.83 -1.08 -36.87
CA GLN A 145 -17.84 -1.28 -38.32
C GLN A 145 -16.98 -0.26 -39.06
N HIS A 146 -16.83 0.95 -38.54
CA HIS A 146 -16.14 2.05 -39.20
C HIS A 146 -14.71 2.29 -38.70
N ASN A 147 -14.16 1.43 -37.84
CA ASN A 147 -12.90 1.69 -37.14
C ASN A 147 -11.87 0.58 -37.27
N GLU A 148 -11.09 0.63 -38.35
CA GLU A 148 -10.06 -0.36 -38.69
C GLU A 148 -8.95 -0.47 -37.64
N ASP A 149 -8.58 0.64 -36.99
CA ASP A 149 -7.59 0.64 -35.91
C ASP A 149 -8.07 -0.12 -34.66
N ILE A 150 -9.36 -0.02 -34.31
CA ILE A 150 -9.97 -0.82 -33.24
C ILE A 150 -10.10 -2.28 -33.66
N LYS A 151 -10.49 -2.55 -34.92
CA LYS A 151 -10.58 -3.93 -35.46
C LYS A 151 -9.22 -4.65 -35.42
N LYS A 152 -8.11 -3.94 -35.63
CA LYS A 152 -6.74 -4.47 -35.48
C LYS A 152 -6.39 -4.87 -34.05
N LEU A 153 -7.05 -4.28 -33.04
CA LEU A 153 -6.73 -4.50 -31.62
C LEU A 153 -7.67 -5.52 -30.96
N VAL A 154 -8.97 -5.43 -31.23
CA VAL A 154 -10.00 -6.20 -30.54
C VAL A 154 -11.12 -6.62 -31.50
N PHE A 155 -11.74 -7.77 -31.26
CA PHE A 155 -12.91 -8.22 -32.03
C PHE A 155 -14.21 -7.54 -31.56
N GLY A 156 -15.24 -7.52 -32.40
CA GLY A 156 -16.46 -6.73 -32.18
C GLY A 156 -17.19 -7.01 -30.86
N ARG A 157 -17.14 -8.24 -30.35
CA ARG A 157 -17.74 -8.58 -29.05
C ARG A 157 -16.92 -8.04 -27.86
N LEU A 158 -15.59 -8.02 -27.96
CA LEU A 158 -14.72 -7.39 -26.96
C LEU A 158 -14.80 -5.87 -27.04
N HIS A 159 -15.03 -5.31 -28.24
CA HIS A 159 -15.28 -3.88 -28.41
C HIS A 159 -16.50 -3.38 -27.61
N ARG A 160 -17.54 -4.20 -27.45
CA ARG A 160 -18.66 -3.84 -26.54
C ARG A 160 -18.19 -3.60 -25.11
N ASN A 161 -17.23 -4.39 -24.62
CA ASN A 161 -16.64 -4.17 -23.29
C ASN A 161 -15.73 -2.94 -23.27
N VAL A 162 -15.01 -2.69 -24.36
CA VAL A 162 -14.21 -1.46 -24.53
C VAL A 162 -15.09 -0.22 -24.37
N LEU A 163 -16.22 -0.17 -25.10
CA LEU A 163 -17.19 0.91 -25.00
C LEU A 163 -17.83 0.98 -23.62
N GLU A 164 -18.19 -0.15 -23.02
CA GLU A 164 -18.75 -0.19 -21.66
C GLU A 164 -17.78 0.39 -20.63
N GLN A 165 -16.50 0.00 -20.70
CA GLN A 165 -15.47 0.52 -19.79
C GLN A 165 -15.18 1.99 -20.04
N ALA A 166 -15.08 2.41 -21.31
CA ALA A 166 -14.93 3.81 -21.67
C ALA A 166 -16.12 4.65 -21.18
N GLY A 167 -17.34 4.15 -21.30
CA GLY A 167 -18.54 4.80 -20.80
C GLY A 167 -18.58 4.95 -19.28
N ARG A 168 -18.15 3.93 -18.53
CA ARG A 168 -17.99 4.04 -17.06
C ARG A 168 -16.95 5.06 -16.66
N MET A 169 -15.81 5.07 -17.36
CA MET A 169 -14.75 6.05 -17.13
C MET A 169 -15.19 7.46 -17.46
N LEU A 170 -15.91 7.64 -18.58
CA LEU A 170 -16.50 8.91 -18.99
C LEU A 170 -17.53 9.42 -17.97
N LEU A 171 -18.46 8.56 -17.54
CA LEU A 171 -19.47 8.95 -16.53
C LEU A 171 -18.80 9.35 -15.22
N ALA A 172 -17.85 8.55 -14.73
CA ALA A 172 -17.13 8.86 -13.50
C ALA A 172 -16.32 10.16 -13.59
N ASP A 173 -15.67 10.41 -14.73
CA ASP A 173 -14.94 11.65 -14.98
C ASP A 173 -15.88 12.86 -15.12
N TRP A 174 -16.99 12.72 -15.86
CA TRP A 174 -17.99 13.78 -16.00
C TRP A 174 -18.60 14.16 -14.66
N THR A 175 -19.05 13.20 -13.85
CA THR A 175 -19.57 13.48 -12.49
C THR A 175 -18.51 14.17 -11.63
N ARG A 176 -17.23 13.79 -11.76
CA ARG A 176 -16.12 14.45 -11.06
C ARG A 176 -15.92 15.89 -11.56
N ARG A 177 -16.02 16.16 -12.87
CA ARG A 177 -15.93 17.51 -13.44
C ARG A 177 -17.04 18.41 -12.90
N GLN A 178 -18.28 17.92 -12.88
CA GLN A 178 -19.42 18.64 -12.33
C GLN A 178 -19.21 18.98 -10.85
N LEU A 179 -18.71 18.03 -10.05
CA LEU A 179 -18.36 18.29 -8.66
C LEU A 179 -17.21 19.29 -8.49
N VAL A 180 -16.20 19.28 -9.38
CA VAL A 180 -15.13 20.28 -9.37
C VAL A 180 -15.67 21.66 -9.67
N ILE A 181 -16.56 21.79 -10.66
CA ILE A 181 -17.22 23.06 -10.98
C ILE A 181 -18.03 23.56 -9.79
N SER A 182 -18.87 22.72 -9.18
CA SER A 182 -19.62 23.04 -7.97
C SER A 182 -18.70 23.43 -6.80
N ALA A 183 -17.57 22.72 -6.63
CA ALA A 183 -16.59 23.05 -5.60
C ALA A 183 -15.90 24.39 -5.84
N LEU A 184 -15.54 24.70 -7.10
CA LEU A 184 -14.92 25.98 -7.45
C LEU A 184 -15.87 27.14 -7.23
N LYS A 185 -17.16 27.00 -7.57
CA LYS A 185 -18.20 28.00 -7.26
C LYS A 185 -18.28 28.23 -5.75
N VAL A 186 -18.45 27.17 -4.96
CA VAL A 186 -18.51 27.27 -3.49
C VAL A 186 -17.27 27.95 -2.90
N LEU A 187 -16.07 27.64 -3.39
CA LEU A 187 -14.82 28.24 -2.91
C LEU A 187 -14.61 29.69 -3.40
N ASN A 188 -15.14 30.04 -4.57
CA ASN A 188 -15.10 31.39 -5.12
C ASN A 188 -16.09 32.33 -4.39
N ASP A 189 -17.24 31.81 -4.01
CA ASP A 189 -18.29 32.56 -3.31
C ASP A 189 -18.00 32.73 -1.81
N SER A 190 -17.03 31.99 -1.26
CA SER A 190 -16.67 32.03 0.16
C SER A 190 -15.15 31.92 0.38
N PRO A 191 -14.44 33.06 0.38
CA PRO A 191 -13.00 33.13 0.70
C PRO A 191 -12.62 32.44 2.01
N GLU A 192 -13.47 32.52 3.03
CA GLU A 192 -13.26 31.85 4.32
C GLU A 192 -13.20 30.32 4.19
N GLU A 193 -14.00 29.73 3.30
CA GLU A 193 -14.01 28.29 3.06
C GLU A 193 -12.76 27.85 2.29
N LEU A 194 -12.28 28.69 1.39
CA LEU A 194 -11.01 28.54 0.66
C LEU A 194 -9.81 28.60 1.60
N VAL A 195 -9.81 29.50 2.57
CA VAL A 195 -8.77 29.53 3.61
C VAL A 195 -8.89 28.31 4.54
N THR A 196 -10.12 27.94 4.91
CA THR A 196 -10.40 26.80 5.79
C THR A 196 -9.91 25.47 5.22
N ILE A 197 -10.11 25.22 3.91
CA ILE A 197 -9.65 23.98 3.26
C ILE A 197 -8.13 23.86 3.26
N LEU A 198 -7.40 24.99 3.19
CA LEU A 198 -5.94 25.04 3.19
C LEU A 198 -5.34 24.95 4.59
N ARG A 199 -5.89 25.69 5.58
CA ARG A 199 -5.42 25.72 6.97
C ARG A 199 -5.60 24.36 7.67
N ARG A 200 -6.77 23.73 7.54
CA ARG A 200 -7.10 22.54 8.33
C ARG A 200 -6.37 21.29 7.85
N ARG A 201 -6.06 20.38 8.77
CA ARG A 201 -5.43 19.08 8.44
C ARG A 201 -6.36 18.16 7.61
N ARG A 202 -7.67 18.24 7.87
CA ARG A 202 -8.72 17.46 7.22
C ARG A 202 -9.72 18.42 6.57
N ILE A 203 -10.35 17.99 5.49
CA ILE A 203 -11.43 18.73 4.85
C ILE A 203 -12.66 18.66 5.77
N PRO A 204 -13.28 19.80 6.12
CA PRO A 204 -14.46 19.81 6.97
C PRO A 204 -15.64 19.06 6.34
N SER A 205 -16.41 18.35 7.15
CA SER A 205 -17.61 17.62 6.69
C SER A 205 -18.69 18.55 6.16
N PHE A 206 -18.84 19.75 6.74
CA PHE A 206 -19.81 20.74 6.27
C PHE A 206 -19.50 21.18 4.84
N LEU A 207 -18.23 21.46 4.52
CA LEU A 207 -17.80 21.85 3.18
C LEU A 207 -18.01 20.72 2.17
N ILE A 208 -17.78 19.47 2.57
CA ILE A 208 -18.05 18.30 1.70
C ILE A 208 -19.55 18.21 1.38
N ARG A 209 -20.42 18.43 2.36
CA ARG A 209 -21.88 18.44 2.16
C ARG A 209 -22.29 19.61 1.27
N LYS A 210 -21.81 20.83 1.54
CA LYS A 210 -22.09 22.03 0.74
C LYS A 210 -21.78 21.83 -0.74
N VAL A 211 -20.60 21.27 -1.06
CA VAL A 211 -20.20 20.95 -2.45
C VAL A 211 -21.04 19.84 -3.08
N ARG A 212 -21.40 18.80 -2.32
CA ARG A 212 -22.27 17.73 -2.80
C ARG A 212 -23.65 18.28 -3.13
N ASP A 213 -24.22 19.07 -2.22
CA ASP A 213 -25.59 19.56 -2.30
C ASP A 213 -25.73 20.65 -3.38
N SER A 214 -24.65 21.39 -3.68
CA SER A 214 -24.56 22.32 -4.82
C SER A 214 -24.32 21.63 -6.17
N CYS A 215 -24.21 20.30 -6.22
CA CYS A 215 -24.00 19.55 -7.46
C CYS A 215 -25.21 18.65 -7.79
N GLU A 216 -26.05 19.10 -8.73
CA GLU A 216 -27.26 18.38 -9.15
C GLU A 216 -27.01 16.94 -9.58
N SER A 217 -25.88 16.70 -10.28
CA SER A 217 -25.50 15.36 -10.76
C SER A 217 -25.28 14.32 -9.65
N THR A 218 -25.15 14.76 -8.39
CA THR A 218 -24.89 13.88 -7.25
C THR A 218 -25.99 13.84 -6.19
N LYS A 219 -27.06 14.65 -6.32
CA LYS A 219 -28.13 14.76 -5.32
C LYS A 219 -28.80 13.41 -4.98
N ASN A 220 -28.87 12.48 -5.95
CA ASN A 220 -29.54 11.18 -5.79
C ASN A 220 -28.57 9.98 -5.65
N ASN A 221 -27.25 10.22 -5.59
CA ASN A 221 -26.26 9.15 -5.51
C ASN A 221 -25.67 9.06 -4.09
N GLY A 222 -25.92 7.95 -3.39
CA GLY A 222 -25.42 7.71 -2.03
C GLY A 222 -23.88 7.80 -1.87
N SER A 223 -23.13 7.70 -2.98
CA SER A 223 -21.67 7.86 -3.02
C SER A 223 -21.18 9.31 -3.15
N GLY A 224 -22.06 10.30 -3.35
CA GLY A 224 -21.71 11.69 -3.66
C GLY A 224 -20.79 12.36 -2.64
N TYR A 225 -20.92 12.01 -1.36
CA TYR A 225 -20.06 12.54 -0.30
C TYR A 225 -18.58 12.18 -0.50
N HIS A 226 -18.28 10.94 -0.89
CA HIS A 226 -16.90 10.50 -1.09
C HIS A 226 -16.28 11.10 -2.36
N TYR A 227 -17.08 11.27 -3.41
CA TYR A 227 -16.65 11.97 -4.61
C TYR A 227 -16.36 13.45 -4.34
N ALA A 228 -17.25 14.16 -3.63
CA ALA A 228 -17.04 15.54 -3.21
C ALA A 228 -15.78 15.69 -2.33
N MET A 229 -15.58 14.77 -1.37
CA MET A 229 -14.36 14.74 -0.56
C MET A 229 -13.11 14.51 -1.43
N GLY A 230 -13.18 13.61 -2.42
CA GLY A 230 -12.09 13.35 -3.36
C GLY A 230 -11.73 14.57 -4.21
N VAL A 231 -12.74 15.27 -4.71
CA VAL A 231 -12.62 16.52 -5.47
C VAL A 231 -11.97 17.63 -4.65
N LEU A 232 -12.43 17.86 -3.41
CA LEU A 232 -11.84 18.86 -2.52
C LEU A 232 -10.38 18.53 -2.19
N ARG A 233 -10.01 17.24 -2.07
CA ARG A 233 -8.59 16.84 -1.90
C ARG A 233 -7.76 17.16 -3.14
N GLN A 234 -8.33 16.98 -4.33
CA GLN A 234 -7.67 17.30 -5.59
C GLN A 234 -7.47 18.81 -5.76
N LEU A 235 -8.51 19.60 -5.54
CA LEU A 235 -8.43 21.07 -5.61
C LEU A 235 -7.39 21.60 -4.64
N ARG A 236 -7.43 21.17 -3.37
CA ARG A 236 -6.40 21.52 -2.40
C ARG A 236 -5.00 21.14 -2.86
N LEU A 237 -4.82 19.96 -3.45
CA LEU A 237 -3.51 19.55 -3.97
C LEU A 237 -3.02 20.47 -5.10
N ALA A 238 -3.91 20.87 -6.00
CA ALA A 238 -3.58 21.77 -7.09
C ALA A 238 -3.22 23.17 -6.58
N ILE A 239 -4.02 23.70 -5.63
CA ILE A 239 -3.76 24.99 -4.98
C ILE A 239 -2.43 24.96 -4.21
N ASP A 240 -2.20 23.93 -3.40
CA ASP A 240 -0.95 23.81 -2.64
C ASP A 240 0.27 23.78 -3.57
N LYS A 241 0.17 23.12 -4.74
CA LYS A 241 1.25 23.11 -5.75
C LYS A 241 1.44 24.48 -6.38
N TYR A 242 0.36 25.20 -6.67
CA TYR A 242 0.41 26.54 -7.25
C TYR A 242 1.10 27.54 -6.31
N ILE A 243 0.69 27.56 -5.02
CA ILE A 243 1.31 28.40 -3.98
C ILE A 243 2.82 28.09 -3.85
N LEU A 244 3.17 26.81 -3.80
CA LEU A 244 4.57 26.39 -3.64
C LEU A 244 5.42 26.67 -4.88
N GLY A 245 4.83 26.61 -6.08
CA GLY A 245 5.48 27.02 -7.32
C GLY A 245 5.75 28.52 -7.34
N PHE A 246 4.74 29.34 -6.99
CA PHE A 246 4.85 30.79 -6.93
C PHE A 246 5.89 31.25 -5.89
N THR A 247 5.90 30.62 -4.71
CA THR A 247 6.86 30.92 -3.64
C THR A 247 8.24 30.25 -3.84
N LYS A 248 8.51 29.64 -5.01
CA LYS A 248 9.75 28.92 -5.35
C LYS A 248 10.16 27.81 -4.36
N ASN A 249 9.19 27.28 -3.60
CA ASN A 249 9.39 26.26 -2.58
C ASN A 249 9.00 24.86 -3.08
N THR A 250 9.82 24.25 -3.93
CA THR A 250 9.51 22.92 -4.50
C THR A 250 9.71 21.80 -3.46
N ILE A 251 8.63 21.41 -2.78
CA ILE A 251 8.65 20.32 -1.80
C ILE A 251 8.07 19.05 -2.42
N GLY A 252 8.83 17.95 -2.49
CA GLY A 252 8.35 16.69 -3.08
C GLY A 252 7.33 15.90 -2.22
N TRP A 253 7.28 16.13 -0.91
CA TRP A 253 6.46 15.32 0.01
C TRP A 253 5.15 15.98 0.46
N ARG A 254 4.02 15.32 0.18
CA ARG A 254 2.66 15.89 0.32
C ARG A 254 2.31 16.44 1.70
N ALA A 255 2.72 15.79 2.78
CA ALA A 255 2.38 16.27 4.13
C ALA A 255 3.27 17.45 4.58
N ARG A 256 4.47 17.62 4.03
CA ARG A 256 5.31 18.81 4.23
C ARG A 256 4.76 19.98 3.40
N GLN A 257 4.36 19.73 2.15
CA GLN A 257 3.65 20.74 1.33
C GLN A 257 2.47 21.35 2.10
N ARG A 258 1.59 20.50 2.66
CA ARG A 258 0.43 20.97 3.45
C ARG A 258 0.81 21.75 4.70
N LYS A 259 1.84 21.30 5.43
CA LYS A 259 2.30 22.01 6.63
C LYS A 259 2.86 23.39 6.28
N LYS A 260 3.63 23.48 5.18
CA LYS A 260 4.20 24.75 4.71
C LYS A 260 3.13 25.71 4.21
N VAL A 261 2.16 25.25 3.41
CA VAL A 261 1.04 26.10 3.00
C VAL A 261 0.21 26.56 4.21
N ALA A 262 -0.06 25.65 5.16
CA ALA A 262 -0.77 26.02 6.39
C ALA A 262 0.01 27.01 7.27
N SER A 263 1.35 26.97 7.26
CA SER A 263 2.17 27.95 7.99
C SER A 263 2.18 29.31 7.32
N LEU A 264 2.18 29.37 5.97
CA LEU A 264 2.08 30.63 5.23
C LEU A 264 0.73 31.33 5.48
N LEU A 265 -0.32 30.53 5.74
CA LEU A 265 -1.67 31.00 6.04
C LEU A 265 -1.96 31.12 7.55
N LYS A 266 -0.95 31.02 8.43
CA LYS A 266 -1.14 31.18 9.88
C LYS A 266 -1.39 32.67 10.18
N ASP A 267 -2.27 32.96 11.14
CA ASP A 267 -2.54 34.33 11.58
C ASP A 267 -1.22 34.98 12.05
N GLY A 268 -0.91 36.18 11.54
CA GLY A 268 0.35 36.89 11.78
C GLY A 268 1.50 36.57 10.80
N SER A 269 1.30 35.70 9.81
CA SER A 269 2.29 35.47 8.75
C SER A 269 2.31 36.66 7.76
N PRO A 270 3.47 37.24 7.43
CA PRO A 270 3.56 38.35 6.47
C PRO A 270 3.08 37.94 5.08
N ASP A 271 3.22 36.66 4.73
CA ASP A 271 2.82 36.11 3.44
C ASP A 271 1.32 35.79 3.35
N CYS A 272 0.56 35.87 4.45
CA CYS A 272 -0.81 35.36 4.51
C CYS A 272 -1.72 36.03 3.48
N GLN A 273 -1.74 37.36 3.44
CA GLN A 273 -2.60 38.11 2.52
C GLN A 273 -2.18 37.91 1.06
N SER A 274 -0.86 37.90 0.79
CA SER A 274 -0.32 37.64 -0.54
C SER A 274 -0.75 36.27 -1.06
N VAL A 275 -0.62 35.23 -0.23
CA VAL A 275 -1.04 33.87 -0.58
C VAL A 275 -2.55 33.78 -0.78
N ILE A 276 -3.37 34.45 0.04
CA ILE A 276 -4.83 34.48 -0.14
C ILE A 276 -5.18 35.09 -1.51
N ASN A 277 -4.64 36.27 -1.83
CA ASN A 277 -4.90 36.96 -3.10
C ASN A 277 -4.49 36.11 -4.32
N ILE A 278 -3.35 35.43 -4.24
CA ILE A 278 -2.87 34.52 -5.30
C ILE A 278 -3.82 33.34 -5.49
N VAL A 279 -4.32 32.76 -4.40
CA VAL A 279 -5.22 31.61 -4.46
C VAL A 279 -6.60 32.03 -4.97
N GLU A 280 -7.13 33.15 -4.50
CA GLU A 280 -8.41 33.70 -4.98
C GLU A 280 -8.35 33.99 -6.48
N SER A 281 -7.29 34.67 -6.93
CA SER A 281 -7.04 34.92 -8.35
C SER A 281 -7.00 33.61 -9.16
N GLN A 282 -6.32 32.58 -8.63
CA GLN A 282 -6.24 31.28 -9.30
C GLN A 282 -7.59 30.53 -9.34
N VAL A 283 -8.37 30.58 -8.26
CA VAL A 283 -9.70 29.97 -8.21
C VAL A 283 -10.65 30.70 -9.15
N LYS A 284 -10.63 32.04 -9.16
CA LYS A 284 -11.41 32.88 -10.09
C LYS A 284 -11.04 32.57 -11.55
N SER A 285 -9.74 32.44 -11.83
CA SER A 285 -9.24 32.01 -13.14
C SER A 285 -9.75 30.62 -13.52
N TRP A 286 -9.79 29.64 -12.60
CA TRP A 286 -10.38 28.33 -12.88
C TRP A 286 -11.90 28.34 -13.05
N VAL A 287 -12.61 29.26 -12.40
CA VAL A 287 -14.06 29.44 -12.60
C VAL A 287 -14.32 30.02 -14.00
N GLN A 288 -13.53 31.00 -14.43
CA GLN A 288 -13.69 31.68 -15.72
C GLN A 288 -13.18 30.84 -16.90
N ASN A 289 -11.94 30.35 -16.81
CA ASN A 289 -11.24 29.66 -17.90
C ASN A 289 -11.44 28.13 -17.86
N GLY A 290 -12.03 27.62 -16.78
CA GLY A 290 -12.19 26.19 -16.54
C GLY A 290 -10.98 25.56 -15.83
N TYR A 291 -11.25 24.50 -15.08
CA TYR A 291 -10.22 23.72 -14.41
C TYR A 291 -9.48 22.80 -15.40
N PRO A 292 -8.14 22.69 -15.36
CA PRO A 292 -7.39 21.86 -16.29
C PRO A 292 -7.54 20.37 -15.95
N PHE A 293 -8.46 19.69 -16.64
CA PHE A 293 -8.66 18.25 -16.51
C PHE A 293 -7.74 17.45 -17.43
N THR A 294 -7.12 16.41 -16.89
CA THR A 294 -6.43 15.40 -17.71
C THR A 294 -7.42 14.41 -18.26
N VAL A 295 -7.26 14.02 -19.53
CA VAL A 295 -8.04 12.92 -20.13
C VAL A 295 -7.81 11.63 -19.32
N PRO A 296 -8.88 10.92 -18.90
CA PRO A 296 -8.72 9.68 -18.18
C PRO A 296 -8.08 8.62 -19.08
N GLN A 297 -7.18 7.82 -18.52
CA GLN A 297 -6.51 6.74 -19.23
C GLN A 297 -6.58 5.45 -18.40
N LEU A 298 -6.88 4.34 -19.07
CA LEU A 298 -6.77 3.00 -18.52
C LEU A 298 -5.29 2.61 -18.52
N ARG A 299 -4.70 2.35 -17.35
CA ARG A 299 -3.26 2.13 -17.20
C ARG A 299 -2.91 0.64 -17.25
N ARG A 300 -1.71 0.29 -17.73
CA ARG A 300 -1.26 -1.12 -17.86
C ARG A 300 -1.21 -1.90 -16.54
N TYR A 301 -0.98 -1.21 -15.44
CA TYR A 301 -1.02 -1.76 -14.08
C TYR A 301 -2.36 -1.60 -13.38
N SER A 302 -3.39 -1.10 -14.06
CA SER A 302 -4.79 -1.32 -13.67
C SER A 302 -5.22 -2.75 -14.01
N LEU A 303 -4.38 -3.72 -13.61
CA LEU A 303 -4.74 -5.10 -13.32
C LEU A 303 -5.63 -5.18 -12.06
N ASP A 304 -6.34 -4.10 -11.79
CA ASP A 304 -7.55 -4.09 -11.02
C ASP A 304 -8.63 -4.75 -11.92
N PHE A 305 -8.56 -6.08 -12.03
CA PHE A 305 -9.75 -6.86 -11.70
C PHE A 305 -10.05 -6.66 -10.20
N SER A 306 -10.08 -5.42 -9.73
CA SER A 306 -10.68 -5.06 -8.46
C SER A 306 -12.15 -5.14 -8.77
N ALA A 307 -12.67 -6.34 -8.64
CA ALA A 307 -14.09 -6.45 -8.53
C ALA A 307 -14.52 -5.52 -7.38
N SER A 308 -15.60 -4.78 -7.64
CA SER A 308 -16.33 -3.95 -6.69
C SER A 308 -16.20 -4.45 -5.26
N THR A 309 -16.12 -3.56 -4.27
CA THR A 309 -15.92 -3.87 -2.83
C THR A 309 -16.92 -4.84 -2.20
N GLU A 310 -17.97 -5.23 -2.92
CA GLU A 310 -19.05 -6.10 -2.47
C GLU A 310 -18.99 -7.45 -3.16
N ASN A 311 -18.74 -8.53 -2.38
CA ASN A 311 -18.67 -9.94 -2.77
C ASN A 311 -20.00 -10.50 -3.31
N SER A 312 -20.55 -9.82 -4.30
CA SER A 312 -21.70 -10.25 -5.10
C SER A 312 -21.20 -11.03 -6.32
N THR A 313 -22.05 -11.89 -6.87
CA THR A 313 -21.76 -12.64 -8.10
C THR A 313 -21.40 -11.75 -9.30
N GLY A 314 -21.68 -10.45 -9.25
CA GLY A 314 -21.27 -9.48 -10.27
C GLY A 314 -19.77 -9.19 -10.36
N GLN A 315 -18.98 -9.66 -9.39
CA GLN A 315 -17.56 -9.32 -9.24
C GLN A 315 -16.61 -9.94 -10.30
N GLY A 316 -17.03 -11.01 -10.96
CA GLY A 316 -16.21 -11.65 -11.99
C GLY A 316 -15.11 -12.57 -11.46
N TYR A 317 -15.14 -12.93 -10.16
CA TYR A 317 -14.37 -14.06 -9.63
C TYR A 317 -15.19 -14.81 -8.56
N TRP A 318 -14.85 -16.08 -8.34
CA TRP A 318 -15.53 -16.98 -7.41
C TRP A 318 -14.54 -17.95 -6.78
N PHE A 319 -14.57 -18.13 -5.47
CA PHE A 319 -13.75 -19.12 -4.78
C PHE A 319 -14.58 -20.33 -4.36
N THR A 320 -14.05 -21.53 -4.51
CA THR A 320 -14.64 -22.77 -3.96
C THR A 320 -13.53 -23.64 -3.40
N PRO A 321 -13.68 -24.24 -2.20
CA PRO A 321 -12.75 -25.26 -1.73
C PRO A 321 -12.73 -26.45 -2.70
N ASP A 322 -11.58 -27.05 -2.91
CA ASP A 322 -11.46 -28.27 -3.72
C ASP A 322 -11.86 -29.48 -2.84
N GLU A 323 -12.94 -30.17 -3.20
CA GLU A 323 -13.44 -31.32 -2.43
C GLU A 323 -12.51 -32.54 -2.55
N GLU A 324 -11.76 -32.64 -3.66
CA GLU A 324 -10.83 -33.76 -3.91
C GLU A 324 -9.49 -33.55 -3.20
N ARG A 325 -9.15 -32.30 -2.83
CA ARG A 325 -7.81 -31.95 -2.35
C ARG A 325 -7.84 -31.05 -1.13
N GLU A 326 -7.35 -31.59 -0.03
CA GLU A 326 -7.31 -30.89 1.25
C GLU A 326 -6.54 -29.57 1.17
N ASN A 327 -7.15 -28.50 1.68
CA ASN A 327 -6.62 -27.14 1.70
C ASN A 327 -6.34 -26.53 0.31
N GLU A 328 -6.84 -27.11 -0.79
CA GLU A 328 -6.80 -26.46 -2.10
C GLU A 328 -8.08 -25.65 -2.36
N ILE A 329 -7.92 -24.55 -3.08
CA ILE A 329 -8.99 -23.62 -3.41
C ILE A 329 -8.98 -23.39 -4.91
N LEU A 330 -10.14 -23.59 -5.52
CA LEU A 330 -10.44 -23.24 -6.89
C LEU A 330 -10.87 -21.78 -6.96
N LEU A 331 -10.20 -21.01 -7.81
CA LEU A 331 -10.53 -19.66 -8.19
C LEU A 331 -11.06 -19.67 -9.62
N TYR A 332 -12.35 -19.39 -9.76
CA TYR A 332 -12.97 -19.20 -11.07
C TYR A 332 -13.00 -17.73 -11.43
N LEU A 333 -12.41 -17.37 -12.56
CA LEU A 333 -12.48 -16.03 -13.13
C LEU A 333 -13.51 -15.99 -14.24
N LYS A 334 -14.42 -15.03 -14.16
CA LYS A 334 -15.42 -14.80 -15.22
C LYS A 334 -14.72 -14.29 -16.47
N LEU A 335 -14.87 -15.04 -17.54
CA LEU A 335 -14.39 -14.65 -18.85
C LEU A 335 -15.32 -13.59 -19.47
N PRO A 336 -14.75 -12.65 -20.26
CA PRO A 336 -15.57 -11.69 -20.99
C PRO A 336 -16.45 -12.41 -22.02
N PRO A 337 -17.62 -11.84 -22.37
CA PRO A 337 -18.45 -12.38 -23.44
C PRO A 337 -17.64 -12.61 -24.71
N GLY A 338 -17.61 -13.83 -25.23
CA GLY A 338 -16.85 -14.18 -26.46
C GLY A 338 -15.93 -15.35 -26.22
N PHE A 339 -15.42 -15.44 -25.00
CA PHE A 339 -14.62 -16.55 -24.55
C PHE A 339 -15.49 -17.52 -23.77
N ASN A 340 -15.47 -18.78 -24.19
CA ASN A 340 -16.02 -19.87 -23.42
C ASN A 340 -14.83 -20.62 -22.81
N GLY A 341 -14.90 -20.85 -21.51
CA GLY A 341 -13.98 -21.75 -20.83
C GLY A 341 -14.66 -23.07 -20.53
N THR A 342 -14.14 -23.77 -19.53
CA THR A 342 -14.70 -25.01 -19.00
C THR A 342 -15.95 -24.73 -18.18
N HIS A 343 -16.92 -25.65 -18.26
CA HIS A 343 -18.14 -25.57 -17.46
C HIS A 343 -17.88 -26.20 -16.11
N HIS A 344 -17.96 -25.42 -15.04
CA HIS A 344 -17.88 -25.92 -13.66
C HIS A 344 -19.23 -25.79 -12.97
N LYS A 345 -19.68 -26.87 -12.32
CA LYS A 345 -20.94 -26.89 -11.56
C LYS A 345 -20.90 -25.89 -10.40
N ASP A 346 -19.73 -25.71 -9.81
CA ASP A 346 -19.54 -24.89 -8.61
C ASP A 346 -19.38 -23.41 -8.92
N SER A 347 -19.21 -23.06 -10.21
CA SER A 347 -19.07 -21.68 -10.64
C SER A 347 -20.42 -21.06 -11.04
N PRO A 348 -20.78 -19.87 -10.51
CA PRO A 348 -21.98 -19.15 -10.94
C PRO A 348 -21.90 -18.66 -12.39
N TYR A 349 -20.73 -18.73 -13.03
CA TYR A 349 -20.52 -18.25 -14.41
C TYR A 349 -20.60 -19.37 -15.46
N LYS A 350 -20.88 -20.62 -15.05
CA LYS A 350 -21.05 -21.79 -15.95
C LYS A 350 -19.87 -21.92 -16.92
N SER A 351 -20.11 -22.01 -18.23
CA SER A 351 -19.10 -22.14 -19.29
C SER A 351 -18.28 -20.88 -19.57
N LYS A 352 -18.42 -19.81 -18.79
CA LYS A 352 -17.69 -18.54 -18.97
C LYS A 352 -16.64 -18.36 -17.87
N THR A 353 -15.89 -19.42 -17.56
CA THR A 353 -14.85 -19.36 -16.52
C THR A 353 -13.50 -19.84 -16.95
N LEU A 354 -12.48 -19.16 -16.43
CA LEU A 354 -11.12 -19.66 -16.36
C LEU A 354 -10.85 -20.08 -14.92
N THR A 355 -10.51 -21.35 -14.73
CA THR A 355 -10.29 -21.93 -13.41
C THR A 355 -8.81 -21.95 -13.09
N PHE A 356 -8.49 -21.54 -11.87
CA PHE A 356 -7.17 -21.64 -11.30
C PHE A 356 -7.25 -22.38 -9.98
N ARG A 357 -6.14 -23.01 -9.62
CA ARG A 357 -5.99 -23.71 -8.35
C ARG A 357 -4.86 -23.09 -7.57
N PHE A 358 -5.05 -22.95 -6.26
CA PHE A 358 -3.97 -22.61 -5.34
C PHE A 358 -4.11 -23.33 -4.01
N LEU A 359 -2.97 -23.59 -3.39
CA LEU A 359 -2.89 -24.20 -2.07
C LEU A 359 -3.03 -23.13 -0.97
N ASP A 360 -4.00 -23.30 -0.09
CA ASP A 360 -4.04 -22.63 1.20
C ASP A 360 -3.02 -23.27 2.14
N TRP A 361 -1.79 -22.74 2.10
CA TRP A 361 -0.69 -23.25 2.92
C TRP A 361 -0.74 -22.73 4.38
N LEU A 362 -1.70 -21.86 4.73
CA LEU A 362 -1.77 -21.20 6.03
C LEU A 362 -1.98 -22.20 7.19
N PRO A 363 -2.89 -23.19 7.12
CA PRO A 363 -3.05 -24.18 8.19
C PRO A 363 -1.76 -24.99 8.42
N ARG A 364 -1.09 -25.39 7.33
CA ARG A 364 0.17 -26.14 7.43
C ARG A 364 1.28 -25.32 8.08
N ALA A 365 1.38 -24.03 7.76
CA ALA A 365 2.35 -23.15 8.39
C ALA A 365 2.07 -22.96 9.88
N ALA A 366 0.79 -22.82 10.26
CA ALA A 366 0.39 -22.74 11.65
C ALA A 366 0.79 -24.01 12.43
N SER A 367 0.47 -25.20 11.92
CA SER A 367 0.84 -26.47 12.55
C SER A 367 2.35 -26.65 12.66
N GLN A 368 3.12 -26.25 11.63
CA GLN A 368 4.57 -26.31 11.68
C GLN A 368 5.15 -25.38 12.77
N ASP A 369 4.54 -24.21 12.96
CA ASP A 369 4.98 -23.25 13.96
C ASP A 369 4.62 -23.67 15.37
N ARG A 370 3.45 -24.30 15.58
CA ARG A 370 3.08 -24.94 16.86
C ARG A 370 4.08 -26.01 17.27
N ARG A 371 4.43 -26.93 16.35
CA ARG A 371 5.45 -27.97 16.61
C ARG A 371 6.82 -27.38 16.96
N LYS A 372 7.20 -26.28 16.30
CA LYS A 372 8.44 -25.57 16.64
C LYS A 372 8.35 -24.86 17.98
N ALA A 373 7.17 -24.37 18.36
CA ALA A 373 6.94 -23.76 19.66
C ALA A 373 7.07 -24.82 20.77
N GLU A 374 6.44 -25.98 20.61
CA GLU A 374 6.57 -27.12 21.54
C GLU A 374 8.03 -27.60 21.69
N LYS A 375 8.81 -27.56 20.59
CA LYS A 375 10.26 -27.84 20.66
C LYS A 375 11.00 -26.75 21.44
N ALA A 376 10.75 -25.48 21.15
CA ALA A 376 11.37 -24.37 21.86
C ALA A 376 10.99 -24.31 23.34
N GLU A 377 9.79 -24.78 23.69
CA GLU A 377 9.29 -24.89 25.06
C GLU A 377 10.06 -25.95 25.84
N ARG A 378 10.31 -27.11 25.22
CA ARG A 378 11.22 -28.14 25.78
C ARG A 378 12.65 -27.66 25.94
N GLU A 379 13.10 -26.75 25.09
CA GLU A 379 14.43 -26.12 25.16
C GLU A 379 14.48 -24.92 26.14
N GLY A 380 13.38 -24.58 26.82
CA GLY A 380 13.31 -23.47 27.77
C GLY A 380 13.34 -22.06 27.14
N ASN A 381 13.20 -21.93 25.82
CA ASN A 381 13.28 -20.64 25.12
C ASN A 381 11.91 -19.95 25.05
N ILE A 382 11.50 -19.34 26.15
CA ILE A 382 10.18 -18.71 26.34
C ILE A 382 9.87 -17.68 25.24
N HIS A 383 10.81 -16.79 24.91
CA HIS A 383 10.61 -15.76 23.89
C HIS A 383 10.36 -16.36 22.50
N ARG A 384 11.07 -17.42 22.16
CA ARG A 384 10.88 -18.14 20.89
C ARG A 384 9.53 -18.84 20.84
N VAL A 385 9.06 -19.39 21.97
CA VAL A 385 7.74 -20.01 22.09
C VAL A 385 6.65 -18.97 21.77
N GLU A 386 6.68 -17.82 22.43
CA GLU A 386 5.69 -16.75 22.20
C GLU A 386 5.67 -16.29 20.75
N GLN A 387 6.86 -16.08 20.16
CA GLN A 387 7.00 -15.69 18.77
C GLN A 387 6.36 -16.70 17.81
N LEU A 388 6.60 -17.99 18.03
CA LEU A 388 6.10 -19.05 17.18
C LEU A 388 4.59 -19.27 17.37
N ARG A 389 4.09 -19.21 18.62
CA ARG A 389 2.65 -19.29 18.94
C ARG A 389 1.89 -18.14 18.30
N PHE A 390 2.40 -16.91 18.40
CA PHE A 390 1.78 -15.75 17.73
C PHE A 390 1.78 -15.91 16.21
N ARG A 391 2.87 -16.40 15.62
CA ARG A 391 2.95 -16.64 14.17
C ARG A 391 1.94 -17.71 13.71
N ALA A 392 1.75 -18.77 14.49
CA ALA A 392 0.74 -19.79 14.23
C ALA A 392 -0.69 -19.20 14.29
N ALA A 393 -1.02 -18.51 15.38
CA ALA A 393 -2.32 -17.87 15.57
C ALA A 393 -2.64 -16.86 14.45
N LYS A 394 -1.63 -16.13 13.97
CA LYS A 394 -1.76 -15.23 12.83
C LYS A 394 -2.12 -15.98 11.53
N PHE A 395 -1.48 -17.10 11.24
CA PHE A 395 -1.80 -17.89 10.04
C PHE A 395 -3.20 -18.49 10.13
N GLU A 396 -3.62 -18.93 11.32
CA GLU A 396 -4.98 -19.40 11.57
C GLU A 396 -6.02 -18.29 11.38
N ASP A 397 -5.78 -17.09 11.92
CA ASP A 397 -6.66 -15.93 11.69
C ASP A 397 -6.80 -15.67 10.19
N MET A 398 -5.69 -15.66 9.43
CA MET A 398 -5.73 -15.47 7.98
C MET A 398 -6.50 -16.57 7.24
N HIS A 399 -6.33 -17.83 7.62
CA HIS A 399 -7.12 -18.95 7.08
C HIS A 399 -8.62 -18.76 7.35
N HIS A 400 -8.99 -18.44 8.59
CA HIS A 400 -10.38 -18.17 8.95
C HIS A 400 -10.97 -17.00 8.17
N GLN A 401 -10.19 -15.93 7.97
CA GLN A 401 -10.62 -14.80 7.16
C GLN A 401 -10.86 -15.18 5.69
N LEU A 402 -10.00 -16.05 5.12
CA LEU A 402 -10.18 -16.59 3.77
C LEU A 402 -11.46 -17.43 3.69
N MET A 403 -11.63 -18.38 4.60
CA MET A 403 -12.81 -19.26 4.64
C MET A 403 -14.11 -18.49 4.85
N ASN A 404 -14.11 -17.46 5.70
CA ASN A 404 -15.27 -16.57 5.88
C ASN A 404 -15.60 -15.80 4.61
N THR A 405 -14.59 -15.41 3.84
CA THR A 405 -14.77 -14.73 2.55
C THR A 405 -15.43 -15.66 1.52
N ILE A 406 -14.98 -16.91 1.44
CA ILE A 406 -15.57 -17.95 0.60
C ILE A 406 -17.02 -18.21 1.02
N LYS A 407 -17.26 -18.50 2.30
CA LYS A 407 -18.60 -18.73 2.86
C LYS A 407 -19.55 -17.56 2.59
N LEU A 408 -19.06 -16.32 2.67
CA LEU A 408 -19.85 -15.12 2.36
C LEU A 408 -20.27 -15.07 0.89
N GLN A 409 -19.36 -15.36 -0.06
CA GLN A 409 -19.68 -15.41 -1.48
C GLN A 409 -20.78 -16.43 -1.78
N HIS A 410 -20.60 -17.66 -1.28
CA HIS A 410 -21.56 -18.77 -1.44
C HIS A 410 -22.93 -18.44 -0.85
N THR A 411 -22.97 -17.95 0.40
CA THR A 411 -24.24 -17.60 1.08
C THR A 411 -24.95 -16.44 0.39
N ALA A 412 -24.21 -15.40 -0.04
CA ALA A 412 -24.79 -14.25 -0.73
C ALA A 412 -25.35 -14.62 -2.11
N HIS A 413 -24.68 -15.52 -2.84
CA HIS A 413 -25.19 -16.05 -4.10
C HIS A 413 -26.45 -16.88 -3.90
N ARG A 414 -26.47 -17.80 -2.92
CA ARG A 414 -27.65 -18.60 -2.59
C ARG A 414 -28.84 -17.70 -2.23
N LEU A 415 -28.62 -16.68 -1.39
CA LEU A 415 -29.63 -15.68 -1.06
C LEU A 415 -30.16 -14.97 -2.30
N SER A 416 -29.28 -14.55 -3.21
CA SER A 416 -29.68 -13.89 -4.45
C SER A 416 -30.50 -14.79 -5.38
N ARG A 417 -30.17 -16.09 -5.45
CA ARG A 417 -30.94 -17.06 -6.23
C ARG A 417 -32.30 -17.32 -5.61
N MET A 418 -32.37 -17.50 -4.29
CA MET A 418 -33.64 -17.66 -3.56
C MET A 418 -34.55 -16.47 -3.85
N LYS A 419 -34.08 -15.23 -3.68
CA LYS A 419 -34.88 -14.03 -3.98
C LYS A 419 -35.42 -13.92 -5.41
N GLN A 420 -34.86 -14.65 -6.37
CA GLN A 420 -35.31 -14.63 -7.77
C GLN A 420 -36.36 -15.70 -8.08
N ILE A 421 -36.50 -16.73 -7.24
CA ILE A 421 -37.50 -17.79 -7.40
C ILE A 421 -38.87 -17.23 -6.95
N LYS A 422 -39.97 -17.62 -7.61
CA LYS A 422 -41.32 -17.09 -7.33
C LYS A 422 -41.97 -17.69 -6.07
N HIS A 423 -41.67 -18.95 -5.74
CA HIS A 423 -42.11 -19.64 -4.53
C HIS A 423 -40.95 -19.75 -3.55
N ASN A 424 -40.81 -18.76 -2.68
CA ASN A 424 -39.69 -18.68 -1.76
C ASN A 424 -40.07 -19.11 -0.35
N ASP A 425 -39.28 -20.03 0.18
CA ASP A 425 -39.17 -20.26 1.61
C ASP A 425 -38.64 -18.97 2.27
N LEU A 426 -39.57 -18.25 2.93
CA LEU A 426 -39.30 -16.97 3.60
C LEU A 426 -38.33 -17.15 4.78
N ASP A 427 -38.41 -18.29 5.49
CA ASP A 427 -37.58 -18.59 6.65
C ASP A 427 -36.13 -18.81 6.24
N GLU A 428 -35.90 -19.56 5.15
CA GLU A 428 -34.56 -19.75 4.61
C GLU A 428 -33.97 -18.43 4.08
N ILE A 429 -34.77 -17.54 3.49
CA ILE A 429 -34.32 -16.20 3.10
C ILE A 429 -33.86 -15.39 4.32
N ILE A 430 -34.66 -15.37 5.39
CA ILE A 430 -34.33 -14.65 6.63
C ILE A 430 -33.05 -15.23 7.24
N ARG A 431 -32.93 -16.56 7.32
CA ARG A 431 -31.75 -17.27 7.81
C ARG A 431 -30.49 -16.92 7.00
N LEU A 432 -30.60 -16.94 5.67
CA LEU A 432 -29.50 -16.56 4.78
C LEU A 432 -29.14 -15.08 4.91
N GLN A 433 -30.11 -14.18 5.08
CA GLN A 433 -29.87 -12.76 5.33
C GLN A 433 -29.11 -12.54 6.64
N GLN A 434 -29.53 -13.19 7.72
CA GLN A 434 -28.84 -13.13 9.02
C GLN A 434 -27.42 -13.68 8.90
N LYS A 435 -27.23 -14.82 8.22
CA LYS A 435 -25.91 -15.42 7.99
C LYS A 435 -24.99 -14.52 7.17
N VAL A 436 -25.49 -13.91 6.09
CA VAL A 436 -24.75 -12.91 5.30
C VAL A 436 -24.39 -11.70 6.15
N SER A 437 -25.33 -11.21 6.97
CA SER A 437 -25.15 -10.08 7.87
C SER A 437 -24.04 -10.34 8.90
N ARG A 438 -24.01 -11.55 9.47
CA ARG A 438 -22.97 -12.03 10.39
C ARG A 438 -21.61 -12.18 9.71
N LEU A 439 -21.56 -12.84 8.55
CA LEU A 439 -20.32 -13.03 7.77
C LEU A 439 -19.74 -11.71 7.26
N LYS A 440 -20.59 -10.74 6.90
CA LYS A 440 -20.16 -9.36 6.58
C LYS A 440 -19.50 -8.67 7.78
N GLY A 441 -20.00 -8.91 9.00
CA GLY A 441 -19.41 -8.39 10.24
C GLY A 441 -18.04 -8.99 10.56
N TYR A 442 -17.86 -10.29 10.32
CA TYR A 442 -16.56 -10.96 10.49
C TYR A 442 -15.61 -10.79 9.31
N ARG A 443 -16.04 -10.14 8.22
CA ARG A 443 -15.21 -9.95 7.04
C ARG A 443 -14.03 -9.06 7.40
N ARG A 444 -12.85 -9.66 7.31
CA ARG A 444 -11.57 -8.98 7.54
C ARG A 444 -10.62 -9.04 6.34
N CYS A 445 -11.07 -9.57 5.20
CA CYS A 445 -10.34 -9.53 3.92
C CYS A 445 -10.84 -8.42 2.98
N SER A 446 -9.89 -7.74 2.34
CA SER A 446 -10.18 -6.91 1.15
C SER A 446 -10.38 -7.78 -0.09
N PRO A 447 -10.97 -7.22 -1.17
CA PRO A 447 -11.02 -7.91 -2.46
C PRO A 447 -9.62 -8.38 -2.92
N PRO A 448 -9.51 -9.59 -3.47
CA PRO A 448 -8.27 -10.12 -4.02
C PRO A 448 -7.84 -9.34 -5.26
N GLN A 449 -6.54 -9.35 -5.54
CA GLN A 449 -5.94 -8.74 -6.72
C GLN A 449 -5.22 -9.81 -7.54
N LEU A 450 -5.35 -9.75 -8.86
CA LEU A 450 -4.61 -10.64 -9.77
C LEU A 450 -3.48 -9.88 -10.43
N LEU A 451 -2.26 -10.37 -10.26
CA LEU A 451 -1.08 -9.82 -10.90
C LEU A 451 -0.56 -10.77 -11.97
N LEU A 452 -0.74 -10.38 -13.22
CA LEU A 452 -0.10 -10.99 -14.38
C LEU A 452 1.36 -10.51 -14.47
N ARG A 453 2.32 -11.45 -14.45
CA ARG A 453 3.76 -11.19 -14.58
C ARG A 453 4.39 -12.16 -15.57
N GLY A 454 4.31 -11.82 -16.85
CA GLY A 454 4.75 -12.69 -17.93
C GLY A 454 3.98 -14.00 -17.89
N HIS A 455 4.68 -15.09 -17.62
CA HIS A 455 4.13 -16.45 -17.52
C HIS A 455 3.52 -16.84 -16.17
N LYS A 456 3.39 -15.89 -15.24
CA LYS A 456 2.94 -16.16 -13.87
C LYS A 456 1.73 -15.32 -13.55
N ILE A 457 0.70 -15.94 -12.99
CA ILE A 457 -0.38 -15.23 -12.33
C ILE A 457 -0.18 -15.36 -10.82
N ILE A 458 -0.23 -14.21 -10.14
CA ILE A 458 -0.11 -14.13 -8.69
C ILE A 458 -1.43 -13.59 -8.15
N LEU A 459 -2.15 -14.41 -7.40
CA LEU A 459 -3.30 -14.00 -6.62
C LEU A 459 -2.80 -13.34 -5.33
N ARG A 460 -3.24 -12.11 -5.07
CA ARG A 460 -2.94 -11.38 -3.84
C ARG A 460 -4.19 -11.25 -3.01
N ILE A 461 -4.16 -11.75 -1.79
CA ILE A 461 -5.28 -11.65 -0.85
C ILE A 461 -4.84 -10.74 0.31
N PRO A 462 -5.46 -9.54 0.46
CA PRO A 462 -5.18 -8.68 1.60
C PRO A 462 -6.04 -9.06 2.81
N PHE A 463 -5.40 -9.54 3.87
CA PHE A 463 -5.96 -9.86 5.18
C PHE A 463 -5.79 -8.69 6.14
N LEU A 464 -6.73 -8.43 7.05
CA LEU A 464 -6.44 -7.50 8.14
C LEU A 464 -5.40 -8.12 9.07
N SER A 465 -4.55 -7.28 9.67
CA SER A 465 -3.69 -7.74 10.77
C SER A 465 -4.51 -8.42 11.87
N PRO A 466 -3.93 -9.42 12.56
CA PRO A 466 -4.47 -9.94 13.81
C PRO A 466 -4.89 -8.78 14.71
N ASN A 467 -6.10 -8.87 15.25
CA ASN A 467 -6.64 -7.84 16.13
C ASN A 467 -6.04 -8.02 17.55
N GLY A 468 -6.23 -7.01 18.41
CA GLY A 468 -5.89 -7.07 19.83
C GLY A 468 -6.25 -8.40 20.51
N PRO A 469 -7.45 -8.99 20.30
CA PRO A 469 -7.81 -10.28 20.90
C PRO A 469 -6.87 -11.45 20.55
N VAL A 470 -6.37 -11.54 19.31
CA VAL A 470 -5.44 -12.61 18.90
C VAL A 470 -4.11 -12.43 19.64
N SER A 471 -3.65 -11.19 19.76
CA SER A 471 -2.45 -10.88 20.55
C SER A 471 -2.67 -11.14 22.04
N SER A 472 -3.78 -10.69 22.62
CA SER A 472 -4.13 -10.87 24.03
C SER A 472 -4.27 -12.35 24.41
N GLN A 473 -4.78 -13.19 23.52
CA GLN A 473 -4.85 -14.63 23.76
C GLN A 473 -3.47 -15.28 23.89
N ILE A 474 -2.48 -14.82 23.12
CA ILE A 474 -1.13 -15.41 23.11
C ILE A 474 -0.24 -14.80 24.20
N PHE A 475 -0.35 -13.50 24.38
CA PHE A 475 0.53 -12.74 25.27
C PHE A 475 -0.05 -12.52 26.67
N GLY A 476 -1.35 -12.74 26.85
CA GLY A 476 -2.09 -12.32 28.04
C GLY A 476 -2.30 -10.80 28.10
N GLU A 477 -2.84 -10.33 29.22
CA GLU A 477 -2.89 -8.90 29.52
C GLU A 477 -1.50 -8.40 29.93
N ARG A 478 -0.86 -7.61 29.05
CA ARG A 478 0.46 -7.01 29.30
C ARG A 478 0.35 -5.50 29.43
N LYS A 479 0.95 -4.93 30.48
CA LYS A 479 1.16 -3.50 30.61
C LYS A 479 2.46 -3.10 29.91
N TYR A 480 2.36 -2.21 28.92
CA TYR A 480 3.51 -1.64 28.22
C TYR A 480 3.78 -0.24 28.76
N THR A 481 4.95 -0.03 29.37
CA THR A 481 5.31 1.21 30.06
C THR A 481 6.63 1.81 29.57
N THR A 482 7.58 0.99 29.15
CA THR A 482 8.96 1.39 28.85
C THR A 482 9.09 2.12 27.50
N LYS A 483 10.21 2.84 27.34
CA LYS A 483 10.62 3.54 26.12
C LYS A 483 11.84 2.84 25.54
N ALA A 484 11.99 2.87 24.22
CA ALA A 484 13.16 2.33 23.54
C ALA A 484 13.68 3.29 22.47
N GLY A 485 15.00 3.37 22.34
CA GLY A 485 15.71 4.13 21.33
C GLY A 485 16.32 3.22 20.27
N ALA A 486 16.34 3.69 19.02
CA ALA A 486 16.87 2.96 17.88
C ALA A 486 17.71 3.86 16.99
N ASP A 487 19.02 3.59 16.95
CA ASP A 487 19.99 4.30 16.12
C ASP A 487 20.44 3.44 14.92
N ARG A 488 20.80 4.09 13.81
CA ARG A 488 21.44 3.41 12.68
C ARG A 488 22.96 3.38 12.89
N GLY A 489 23.43 2.25 13.39
CA GLY A 489 24.85 2.06 13.64
C GLY A 489 25.73 1.98 12.39
N LEU A 490 27.07 2.04 12.58
CA LEU A 490 28.06 1.95 11.50
C LEU A 490 28.32 0.52 11.01
N ARG A 491 28.35 -0.43 11.95
CA ARG A 491 28.63 -1.85 11.68
C ARG A 491 27.39 -2.73 11.87
N ALA A 492 26.51 -2.37 12.80
CA ALA A 492 25.19 -2.97 12.98
C ALA A 492 24.11 -2.15 12.25
N PRO A 493 23.19 -2.78 11.49
CA PRO A 493 22.05 -2.08 10.87
C PRO A 493 21.21 -1.24 11.83
N VAL A 494 21.01 -1.71 13.06
CA VAL A 494 20.23 -1.04 14.11
C VAL A 494 20.89 -1.34 15.46
N ALA A 495 21.10 -0.30 16.25
CA ALA A 495 21.41 -0.38 17.67
C ALA A 495 20.14 -0.03 18.47
N LEU A 496 19.75 -0.88 19.42
CA LEU A 496 18.58 -0.69 20.26
C LEU A 496 18.98 -0.56 21.71
N THR A 497 18.22 0.24 22.45
CA THR A 497 18.33 0.32 23.90
C THR A 497 16.96 0.54 24.52
N VAL A 498 16.73 -0.03 25.70
CA VAL A 498 15.51 0.16 26.50
C VAL A 498 15.91 0.73 27.85
N GLU A 499 15.20 1.77 28.27
CA GLU A 499 15.34 2.36 29.59
C GLU A 499 14.34 1.69 30.56
N ARG A 500 14.86 1.13 31.66
CA ARG A 500 14.07 0.49 32.72
C ARG A 500 14.62 0.87 34.08
N GLU A 501 13.79 1.51 34.92
CA GLU A 501 14.08 1.75 36.34
C GLU A 501 15.52 2.27 36.59
N CYS A 502 15.98 3.22 35.76
CA CYS A 502 17.32 3.83 35.78
C CYS A 502 18.49 2.95 35.26
N SER A 503 18.20 1.84 34.59
CA SER A 503 19.17 1.00 33.86
C SER A 503 18.86 0.92 32.36
N PHE A 504 19.88 0.59 31.56
CA PHE A 504 19.75 0.40 30.12
C PHE A 504 20.03 -1.04 29.73
N GLU A 505 19.14 -1.62 28.92
CA GLU A 505 19.35 -2.91 28.26
C GLU A 505 19.59 -2.68 26.77
N ASP A 506 20.76 -3.10 26.28
CA ASP A 506 21.26 -2.78 24.94
C ASP A 506 21.25 -4.00 24.02
N PHE A 507 20.97 -3.78 22.73
CA PHE A 507 20.95 -4.84 21.74
C PHE A 507 21.40 -4.36 20.35
N LEU A 508 22.50 -4.95 19.85
CA LEU A 508 23.04 -4.69 18.52
C LEU A 508 22.55 -5.75 17.52
N ILE A 509 21.73 -5.32 16.55
CA ILE A 509 21.19 -6.22 15.53
C ILE A 509 22.22 -6.44 14.42
N THR A 510 22.66 -7.68 14.24
CA THR A 510 23.61 -8.07 13.18
C THR A 510 22.96 -8.95 12.10
N VAL A 511 23.36 -8.74 10.84
CA VAL A 511 22.87 -9.50 9.66
C VAL A 511 24.02 -9.83 8.69
N GLY A 512 25.21 -10.08 9.24
CA GLY A 512 26.50 -10.19 8.53
C GLY A 512 26.44 -11.02 7.24
N PRO A 513 26.07 -12.31 7.30
CA PRO A 513 26.10 -13.18 6.11
C PRO A 513 25.23 -12.70 4.95
N LEU A 514 24.07 -12.09 5.25
CA LEU A 514 23.16 -11.55 4.23
C LEU A 514 23.67 -10.22 3.67
N ALA A 515 24.21 -9.35 4.54
CA ALA A 515 24.79 -8.07 4.13
C ALA A 515 26.00 -8.28 3.20
N GLU A 516 26.93 -9.17 3.55
CA GLU A 516 28.09 -9.51 2.73
C GLU A 516 27.68 -10.11 1.38
N LYS A 517 26.73 -11.04 1.37
CA LYS A 517 26.18 -11.63 0.14
C LYS A 517 25.55 -10.56 -0.75
N ARG A 518 24.82 -9.62 -0.14
CA ARG A 518 24.18 -8.50 -0.83
C ARG A 518 25.22 -7.58 -1.46
N ASP A 519 26.29 -7.24 -0.74
CA ASP A 519 27.33 -6.35 -1.24
C ASP A 519 28.19 -6.99 -2.33
N ARG A 520 28.52 -8.28 -2.22
CA ARG A 520 29.19 -9.03 -3.31
C ARG A 520 28.39 -8.98 -4.61
N ILE A 521 27.09 -9.26 -4.55
CA ILE A 521 26.22 -9.25 -5.75
C ILE A 521 26.03 -7.83 -6.28
N ARG A 522 25.93 -6.83 -5.40
CA ARG A 522 25.77 -5.42 -5.77
C ARG A 522 27.02 -4.90 -6.50
N LYS A 523 28.23 -5.18 -5.99
CA LYS A 523 29.49 -4.83 -6.66
C LYS A 523 29.55 -5.44 -8.07
N HIS A 524 29.27 -6.73 -8.18
CA HIS A 524 29.22 -7.40 -9.49
C HIS A 524 28.18 -6.78 -10.44
N ALA A 525 27.00 -6.41 -9.93
CA ALA A 525 25.97 -5.75 -10.73
C ALA A 525 26.43 -4.37 -11.23
N TYR A 526 27.16 -3.58 -10.43
CA TYR A 526 27.69 -2.29 -10.86
C TYR A 526 28.71 -2.43 -11.98
N THR A 527 29.68 -3.34 -11.83
CA THR A 527 30.69 -3.61 -12.87
C THR A 527 30.02 -3.95 -14.20
N LEU A 528 29.08 -4.89 -14.19
CA LEU A 528 28.34 -5.28 -15.39
C LEU A 528 27.45 -4.17 -15.95
N THR A 529 26.89 -3.31 -15.09
CA THR A 529 26.09 -2.16 -15.54
C THR A 529 26.97 -1.15 -16.27
N SER A 530 28.17 -0.88 -15.77
CA SER A 530 29.15 0.01 -16.40
C SER A 530 29.62 -0.54 -17.76
N GLU A 531 29.97 -1.83 -17.82
CA GLU A 531 30.32 -2.49 -19.09
C GLU A 531 29.17 -2.42 -20.10
N LEU A 532 27.94 -2.70 -19.66
CA LEU A 532 26.76 -2.67 -20.52
C LEU A 532 26.47 -1.24 -21.04
N ALA A 533 26.63 -0.22 -20.20
CA ALA A 533 26.48 1.17 -20.61
C ALA A 533 27.50 1.52 -21.71
N ARG A 534 28.76 1.13 -21.55
CA ARG A 534 29.79 1.30 -22.59
C ARG A 534 29.42 0.59 -23.90
N MET A 535 28.92 -0.65 -23.81
CA MET A 535 28.47 -1.40 -24.99
C MET A 535 27.29 -0.73 -25.69
N LYS A 536 26.30 -0.22 -24.94
CA LYS A 536 25.14 0.48 -25.49
C LYS A 536 25.55 1.79 -26.16
N ASN A 537 26.38 2.59 -25.50
CA ASN A 537 26.90 3.84 -26.05
C ASN A 537 27.68 3.60 -27.35
N ASN A 538 28.61 2.62 -27.36
CA ASN A 538 29.36 2.26 -28.58
C ASN A 538 28.45 1.80 -29.73
N TRP A 539 27.37 1.07 -29.41
CA TRP A 539 26.39 0.66 -30.41
C TRP A 539 25.60 1.85 -30.96
N GLU A 540 25.11 2.72 -30.09
CA GLU A 540 24.37 3.93 -30.47
C GLU A 540 25.21 4.87 -31.33
N SER A 541 26.49 5.07 -30.99
CA SER A 541 27.42 5.87 -31.79
C SER A 541 27.66 5.29 -33.19
N LYS A 542 27.72 3.96 -33.32
CA LYS A 542 27.98 3.30 -34.62
C LYS A 542 26.72 3.04 -35.45
N ARG A 543 25.57 2.86 -34.82
CA ARG A 543 24.31 2.39 -35.44
C ARG A 543 23.10 3.00 -34.74
N SER A 544 23.00 4.32 -34.80
CA SER A 544 21.89 5.08 -34.22
C SER A 544 20.54 4.62 -34.79
N GLY A 545 19.53 4.49 -33.92
CA GLY A 545 18.16 4.11 -34.29
C GLY A 545 17.92 2.60 -34.52
N GLN A 546 18.95 1.76 -34.57
CA GLN A 546 18.79 0.31 -34.71
C GLN A 546 18.60 -0.40 -33.36
N SER A 547 17.81 -1.49 -33.35
CA SER A 547 17.64 -2.33 -32.15
C SER A 547 18.98 -2.95 -31.72
N TYR A 548 19.21 -3.03 -30.41
CA TYR A 548 20.41 -3.65 -29.87
C TYR A 548 20.51 -5.14 -30.25
N PRO A 549 21.73 -5.66 -30.48
CA PRO A 549 21.96 -7.06 -30.76
C PRO A 549 21.65 -7.96 -29.56
N ALA A 550 21.34 -9.23 -29.84
CA ALA A 550 20.87 -10.19 -28.84
C ALA A 550 21.82 -10.39 -27.65
N HIS A 551 23.15 -10.25 -27.85
CA HIS A 551 24.13 -10.39 -26.79
C HIS A 551 24.09 -9.22 -25.78
N ILE A 552 23.86 -7.98 -26.25
CA ILE A 552 23.63 -6.80 -25.39
C ILE A 552 22.32 -7.00 -24.60
N MET A 553 21.24 -7.41 -25.27
CA MET A 553 19.97 -7.69 -24.60
C MET A 553 20.06 -8.84 -23.59
N LYS A 554 20.91 -9.86 -23.82
CA LYS A 554 21.17 -10.95 -22.87
C LYS A 554 21.90 -10.44 -21.64
N ARG A 555 22.92 -9.59 -21.80
CA ARG A 555 23.62 -8.93 -20.69
C ARG A 555 22.69 -8.01 -19.89
N ASP A 556 21.83 -7.25 -20.56
CA ASP A 556 20.84 -6.38 -19.92
C ASP A 556 19.89 -7.17 -19.00
N ARG A 557 19.32 -8.27 -19.52
CA ARG A 557 18.49 -9.20 -18.72
C ARG A 557 19.24 -9.79 -17.53
N HIS A 558 20.53 -10.05 -17.67
CA HIS A 558 21.37 -10.56 -16.59
C HIS A 558 21.59 -9.49 -15.50
N VAL A 559 21.93 -8.26 -15.88
CA VAL A 559 22.04 -7.10 -14.96
C VAL A 559 20.72 -6.89 -14.21
N GLU A 560 19.58 -6.91 -14.90
CA GLU A 560 18.27 -6.83 -14.26
C GLU A 560 18.00 -7.98 -13.26
N ALA A 561 18.47 -9.20 -13.57
CA ALA A 561 18.33 -10.35 -12.69
C ALA A 561 19.16 -10.21 -11.41
N LEU A 562 20.39 -9.69 -11.51
CA LEU A 562 21.25 -9.37 -10.38
C LEU A 562 20.62 -8.29 -9.50
N TRP A 563 20.14 -7.19 -10.08
CA TRP A 563 19.45 -6.14 -9.33
C TRP A 563 18.16 -6.63 -8.67
N ARG A 564 17.41 -7.54 -9.31
CA ARG A 564 16.27 -8.23 -8.68
C ARG A 564 16.71 -9.09 -7.49
N LYS A 565 17.88 -9.73 -7.54
CA LYS A 565 18.46 -10.50 -6.43
C LYS A 565 18.88 -9.58 -5.28
N VAL A 566 19.56 -8.47 -5.55
CA VAL A 566 19.89 -7.43 -4.54
C VAL A 566 18.63 -6.93 -3.84
N ARG A 567 17.59 -6.52 -4.60
CA ARG A 567 16.31 -6.06 -4.03
C ARG A 567 15.56 -7.12 -3.21
N ARG A 568 15.84 -8.42 -3.42
CA ARG A 568 15.29 -9.50 -2.58
C ARG A 568 16.07 -9.61 -1.28
N LEU A 569 17.39 -9.55 -1.33
CA LEU A 569 18.25 -9.53 -0.14
C LEU A 569 17.98 -8.32 0.75
N ASP A 570 17.85 -7.12 0.16
CA ASP A 570 17.48 -5.91 0.91
C ASP A 570 16.16 -6.10 1.68
N ARG A 571 15.17 -6.75 1.07
CA ARG A 571 13.87 -7.02 1.71
C ARG A 571 13.98 -8.06 2.82
N GLU A 572 14.86 -9.05 2.66
CA GLU A 572 15.11 -10.07 3.68
C GLU A 572 15.82 -9.47 4.89
N ILE A 573 16.89 -8.70 4.66
CA ILE A 573 17.62 -7.95 5.69
C ILE A 573 16.65 -7.07 6.49
N VAL A 574 15.86 -6.24 5.80
CA VAL A 574 14.86 -5.38 6.44
C VAL A 574 13.88 -6.16 7.31
N ARG A 575 13.43 -7.33 6.87
CA ARG A 575 12.49 -8.15 7.64
C ARG A 575 13.12 -8.78 8.86
N GLN A 576 14.36 -9.26 8.75
CA GLN A 576 15.07 -9.86 9.89
C GLN A 576 15.37 -8.80 10.94
N VAL A 577 15.91 -7.65 10.53
CA VAL A 577 16.14 -6.51 11.42
C VAL A 577 14.84 -6.08 12.09
N ALA A 578 13.78 -5.84 11.31
CA ALA A 578 12.51 -5.41 11.87
C ALA A 578 11.89 -6.44 12.81
N SER A 579 12.01 -7.73 12.49
CA SER A 579 11.53 -8.81 13.36
C SER A 579 12.29 -8.78 14.69
N GLN A 580 13.61 -8.76 14.67
CA GLN A 580 14.42 -8.70 15.89
C GLN A 580 14.10 -7.46 16.73
N THR A 581 14.00 -6.29 16.10
CA THR A 581 13.61 -5.05 16.79
C THR A 581 12.26 -5.16 17.48
N VAL A 582 11.27 -5.75 16.81
CA VAL A 582 9.92 -5.86 17.37
C VAL A 582 9.88 -6.86 18.51
N TRP A 583 10.54 -8.01 18.40
CA TRP A 583 10.54 -9.00 19.48
C TRP A 583 11.30 -8.53 20.72
N PHE A 584 12.44 -7.85 20.53
CA PHE A 584 13.11 -7.14 21.61
C PHE A 584 12.17 -6.15 22.30
N CYS A 585 11.41 -5.37 21.53
CA CYS A 585 10.42 -4.46 22.12
C CYS A 585 9.30 -5.17 22.90
N GLU A 586 8.84 -6.33 22.45
CA GLU A 586 7.79 -7.09 23.17
C GLU A 586 8.32 -7.69 24.47
N GLU A 587 9.56 -8.19 24.45
CA GLU A 587 10.28 -8.73 25.60
C GLU A 587 10.40 -7.69 26.71
N HIS A 588 10.92 -6.50 26.42
CA HIS A 588 11.09 -5.43 27.40
C HIS A 588 9.85 -4.52 27.58
N ARG A 589 8.67 -4.97 27.13
CA ARG A 589 7.38 -4.26 27.33
C ARG A 589 7.35 -2.81 26.84
N VAL A 590 8.02 -2.55 25.72
CA VAL A 590 8.17 -1.22 25.13
C VAL A 590 6.84 -0.68 24.64
N LYS A 591 6.42 0.46 25.18
CA LYS A 591 5.24 1.21 24.73
C LYS A 591 5.54 2.10 23.53
N ARG A 592 6.69 2.78 23.55
CA ARG A 592 7.11 3.75 22.54
C ARG A 592 8.53 3.47 22.09
N LEU A 593 8.70 3.28 20.78
CA LEU A 593 9.97 3.09 20.11
C LEU A 593 10.31 4.33 19.28
N PHE A 594 11.49 4.89 19.50
CA PHE A 594 11.98 6.09 18.84
C PHE A 594 13.09 5.74 17.85
N PHE A 595 12.93 6.15 16.59
CA PHE A 595 13.98 6.07 15.58
C PHE A 595 14.52 7.47 15.28
N GLU A 596 15.76 7.58 14.84
CA GLU A 596 16.21 8.81 14.18
C GLU A 596 15.57 9.06 12.80
N ASP A 597 15.26 10.33 12.51
CA ASP A 597 14.74 10.79 11.22
C ASP A 597 15.86 11.14 10.23
N LEU A 598 16.40 10.12 9.55
CA LEU A 598 17.43 10.31 8.51
C LEU A 598 16.88 10.67 7.12
N ARG A 599 15.63 11.15 6.99
CA ARG A 599 15.05 11.47 5.67
C ARG A 599 15.78 12.58 4.90
N SER A 600 16.59 13.40 5.58
CA SER A 600 17.44 14.45 4.98
C SER A 600 18.92 14.10 4.91
N PHE A 601 19.35 12.95 5.43
CA PHE A 601 20.76 12.58 5.46
C PHE A 601 21.18 11.93 4.14
N GLN A 602 22.00 12.64 3.36
CA GLN A 602 22.73 12.07 2.24
C GLN A 602 24.12 11.65 2.74
N GLY A 603 24.47 10.37 2.58
CA GLY A 603 25.80 9.90 2.97
C GLY A 603 26.88 10.53 2.09
N HIS A 604 28.05 10.79 2.67
CA HIS A 604 29.22 11.24 1.92
C HIS A 604 29.64 10.17 0.90
N ALA A 605 29.85 10.59 -0.36
CA ALA A 605 30.30 9.71 -1.43
C ALA A 605 31.65 9.06 -1.07
N GLY A 606 31.78 7.73 -1.26
CA GLY A 606 33.05 7.00 -1.08
C GLY A 606 33.24 6.24 0.24
N SER A 607 32.28 6.26 1.17
CA SER A 607 32.37 5.51 2.44
C SER A 607 32.26 3.98 2.24
N LYS A 608 33.24 3.23 2.76
CA LYS A 608 33.37 1.76 2.58
C LYS A 608 32.51 0.93 3.58
N HIS A 609 31.78 1.56 4.49
CA HIS A 609 31.10 0.88 5.61
C HIS A 609 29.70 0.33 5.26
N VAL A 610 29.30 -0.75 5.94
CA VAL A 610 28.04 -1.49 5.73
C VAL A 610 26.82 -0.59 5.90
N SER A 611 26.79 0.29 6.90
CA SER A 611 25.68 1.22 7.15
C SER A 611 25.50 2.32 6.10
N TYR A 612 26.59 2.79 5.50
CA TYR A 612 26.55 3.74 4.38
C TYR A 612 26.03 3.07 3.09
N ASN A 613 26.25 1.75 2.97
CA ASN A 613 25.69 0.91 1.91
C ASN A 613 24.21 0.56 2.12
N LEU A 614 23.69 0.70 3.34
CA LEU A 614 22.26 0.80 3.62
C LEU A 614 21.83 2.22 3.26
N THR A 615 21.57 2.44 1.96
CA THR A 615 21.00 3.69 1.44
C THR A 615 19.88 4.21 2.37
N SER A 616 19.67 5.52 2.50
CA SER A 616 18.53 6.10 3.25
C SER A 616 17.18 5.45 2.92
N ASN A 617 17.04 4.92 1.69
CA ASN A 617 15.92 4.11 1.22
C ASN A 617 15.70 2.78 1.97
N LEU A 618 16.73 2.19 2.57
CA LEU A 618 16.64 0.96 3.36
C LEU A 618 16.22 1.27 4.81
N TRP A 619 16.77 2.32 5.42
CA TRP A 619 16.35 2.77 6.74
C TRP A 619 14.85 3.08 6.80
N GLY A 620 14.36 3.83 5.79
CA GLY A 620 12.93 4.07 5.66
C GLY A 620 12.10 2.78 5.50
N LYS A 621 12.65 1.72 4.89
CA LYS A 621 11.99 0.41 4.81
C LYS A 621 12.00 -0.32 6.15
N ILE A 622 13.08 -0.23 6.94
CA ILE A 622 13.17 -0.79 8.30
C ILE A 622 12.07 -0.17 9.17
N ILE A 623 12.03 1.16 9.29
CA ILE A 623 11.04 1.87 10.12
C ILE A 623 9.60 1.49 9.71
N ASN A 624 9.33 1.45 8.40
CA ASN A 624 7.99 1.08 7.91
C ASN A 624 7.64 -0.38 8.19
N THR A 625 8.61 -1.28 8.13
CA THR A 625 8.42 -2.72 8.42
C THR A 625 8.23 -2.95 9.91
N VAL A 626 9.02 -2.28 10.76
CA VAL A 626 8.85 -2.30 12.23
C VAL A 626 7.47 -1.79 12.62
N ARG A 627 7.06 -0.61 12.10
CA ARG A 627 5.72 -0.07 12.37
C ARG A 627 4.61 -1.03 11.96
N TYR A 628 4.76 -1.67 10.80
CA TYR A 628 3.80 -2.67 10.32
C TYR A 628 3.76 -3.92 11.22
N MET A 629 4.92 -4.42 11.65
CA MET A 629 5.00 -5.60 12.51
C MET A 629 4.45 -5.33 13.92
N ARG A 630 4.76 -4.16 14.50
CA ARG A 630 4.17 -3.72 15.79
C ARG A 630 2.66 -3.57 15.71
N GLU A 631 2.15 -2.92 14.66
CA GLU A 631 0.71 -2.84 14.43
C GLU A 631 0.07 -4.23 14.30
N SER A 632 0.78 -5.20 13.70
CA SER A 632 0.27 -6.58 13.58
C SER A 632 0.21 -7.33 14.90
N LEU A 633 1.00 -6.92 15.89
CA LEU A 633 0.95 -7.40 17.28
C LEU A 633 -0.12 -6.69 18.11
N GLY A 634 -0.90 -5.77 17.52
CA GLY A 634 -1.97 -5.06 18.22
C GLY A 634 -1.55 -3.72 18.81
N HIS A 635 -0.29 -3.29 18.64
CA HIS A 635 0.15 -1.97 19.09
C HIS A 635 -0.51 -0.86 18.28
N SER A 636 -0.69 0.29 18.93
CA SER A 636 -1.15 1.51 18.26
C SER A 636 -0.20 1.90 17.13
N LYS A 637 -0.75 2.50 16.07
CA LYS A 637 0.01 3.13 14.97
C LYS A 637 1.02 4.18 15.47
N TYR A 638 0.79 4.73 16.66
CA TYR A 638 1.63 5.72 17.33
C TYR A 638 2.61 5.10 18.33
N SER A 639 2.90 3.80 18.24
CA SER A 639 3.96 3.14 19.03
C SER A 639 5.36 3.38 18.48
N VAL A 640 5.49 3.81 17.20
CA VAL A 640 6.78 4.06 16.54
C VAL A 640 6.90 5.51 16.09
N TRP A 641 7.86 6.22 16.66
CA TRP A 641 8.15 7.63 16.43
C TRP A 641 9.47 7.83 15.70
N THR A 642 9.63 9.02 15.11
CA THR A 642 10.90 9.46 14.53
C THR A 642 11.30 10.78 15.16
N VAL A 643 12.53 10.89 15.67
CA VAL A 643 13.08 12.08 16.33
C VAL A 643 14.15 12.76 15.48
N ASN A 644 14.48 14.00 15.80
CA ASN A 644 15.56 14.72 15.09
C ASN A 644 16.92 14.14 15.53
N PRO A 645 17.77 13.66 14.61
CA PRO A 645 19.07 13.07 14.98
C PRO A 645 20.13 14.06 15.46
N ARG A 646 19.85 15.38 15.46
CA ARG A 646 20.85 16.41 15.76
C ARG A 646 21.52 16.16 17.12
N TYR A 647 22.85 16.13 17.13
CA TYR A 647 23.74 15.94 18.31
C TYR A 647 23.63 14.61 19.05
N THR A 648 22.69 13.72 18.69
CA THR A 648 22.52 12.41 19.35
C THR A 648 23.77 11.52 19.39
N SER A 649 24.64 11.62 18.39
CA SER A 649 25.90 10.85 18.32
C SER A 649 27.13 11.59 18.84
N GLN A 650 26.98 12.85 19.25
CA GLN A 650 28.06 13.71 19.76
C GLN A 650 27.90 14.01 21.25
N THR A 651 26.71 13.81 21.80
CA THR A 651 26.39 14.06 23.21
C THR A 651 26.59 12.79 24.03
N CYS A 652 27.17 12.91 25.22
CA CYS A 652 27.23 11.83 26.20
C CYS A 652 25.84 11.64 26.82
N HIS A 653 25.31 10.41 26.81
CA HIS A 653 24.00 10.15 27.42
C HIS A 653 23.98 10.27 28.95
N GLN A 654 25.15 10.18 29.61
CA GLN A 654 25.26 10.24 31.07
C GLN A 654 25.33 11.68 31.58
N CYS A 655 26.21 12.52 31.02
CA CYS A 655 26.40 13.90 31.49
C CYS A 655 25.86 14.99 30.55
N GLY A 656 25.49 14.66 29.30
CA GLY A 656 24.99 15.64 28.33
C GLY A 656 26.09 16.43 27.61
N GLU A 657 27.36 16.29 28.00
CA GLU A 657 28.47 17.00 27.38
C GLU A 657 28.87 16.42 26.02
N LYS A 658 29.57 17.24 25.23
CA LYS A 658 30.08 16.81 23.92
C LYS A 658 31.26 15.85 24.09
N GLY A 659 31.20 14.72 23.41
CA GLY A 659 32.31 13.76 23.32
C GLY A 659 32.76 13.51 21.88
N VAL A 660 33.71 12.59 21.73
CA VAL A 660 34.35 12.24 20.47
C VAL A 660 34.24 10.75 20.19
N ARG A 661 34.25 10.38 18.90
CA ARG A 661 34.31 8.96 18.52
C ARG A 661 35.76 8.49 18.53
N VAL A 662 35.99 7.32 19.11
CA VAL A 662 37.33 6.73 19.32
C VAL A 662 37.38 5.31 18.75
N ARG A 663 38.60 4.81 18.48
CA ARG A 663 38.77 3.53 17.76
C ARG A 663 38.29 2.34 18.57
N ASP A 664 38.65 2.29 19.84
CA ASP A 664 38.42 1.21 20.80
C ASP A 664 38.10 1.79 22.18
N GLU A 665 37.70 0.93 23.11
CA GLU A 665 37.26 1.29 24.47
C GLU A 665 38.37 1.91 25.33
N SER A 666 39.64 1.74 24.98
CA SER A 666 40.78 2.33 25.71
C SER A 666 41.23 3.67 25.13
N SER A 667 40.82 3.97 23.90
CA SER A 667 41.29 5.13 23.16
C SER A 667 40.55 6.40 23.60
N ILE A 668 41.29 7.50 23.72
CA ILE A 668 40.75 8.85 23.98
C ILE A 668 40.92 9.77 22.76
N ILE A 669 41.57 9.28 21.71
CA ILE A 669 41.92 10.07 20.53
C ILE A 669 40.81 9.96 19.49
N GLU A 670 40.35 11.11 19.00
CA GLU A 670 39.30 11.15 17.99
C GLU A 670 39.70 10.36 16.73
N SER A 671 38.84 9.45 16.32
CA SER A 671 38.99 8.64 15.12
C SER A 671 37.72 8.74 14.27
N LYS A 672 37.88 9.20 13.03
CA LYS A 672 36.76 9.33 12.09
C LYS A 672 36.17 7.95 11.80
N GLY A 673 34.93 7.75 12.25
CA GLY A 673 34.24 6.46 12.11
C GLY A 673 34.61 5.43 13.18
N GLY A 674 35.14 5.87 14.32
CA GLY A 674 35.34 5.04 15.51
C GLY A 674 34.06 4.34 15.97
N GLU A 675 34.23 3.15 16.56
CA GLU A 675 33.14 2.32 17.09
C GLU A 675 32.69 2.74 18.48
N TYR A 676 33.60 3.35 19.23
CA TYR A 676 33.38 3.77 20.60
C TYR A 676 33.25 5.29 20.69
N PHE A 677 32.69 5.75 21.79
CA PHE A 677 32.48 7.13 22.14
C PHE A 677 33.15 7.38 23.48
N TYR A 678 33.94 8.45 23.56
CA TYR A 678 34.61 8.90 24.77
C TYR A 678 34.10 10.29 25.15
N CYS A 679 33.77 10.47 26.43
CA CYS A 679 33.46 11.77 27.00
C CYS A 679 34.60 12.24 27.89
N SER A 680 35.16 13.42 27.61
CA SER A 680 36.24 13.99 28.43
C SER A 680 35.79 14.41 29.84
N GLU A 681 34.51 14.73 30.01
CA GLU A 681 33.96 15.25 31.27
C GLU A 681 33.71 14.16 32.30
N CYS A 682 32.92 13.13 31.93
CA CYS A 682 32.63 12.00 32.82
C CYS A 682 33.65 10.85 32.68
N LYS A 683 34.57 10.94 31.72
CA LYS A 683 35.60 9.92 31.42
C LYS A 683 35.05 8.55 31.02
N GLU A 684 33.77 8.48 30.68
CA GLU A 684 33.11 7.23 30.32
C GLU A 684 33.33 6.86 28.86
N HIS A 685 33.35 5.54 28.62
CA HIS A 685 33.45 4.93 27.30
C HIS A 685 32.21 4.11 27.00
N PHE A 686 31.63 4.34 25.82
CA PHE A 686 30.46 3.61 25.36
C PHE A 686 30.63 3.16 23.92
N HIS A 687 29.94 2.09 23.53
CA HIS A 687 29.74 1.84 22.10
C HIS A 687 28.98 3.03 21.48
N ALA A 688 29.53 3.67 20.45
CA ALA A 688 29.05 4.96 19.95
C ALA A 688 27.60 4.90 19.46
N ASP A 689 27.22 3.79 18.81
CA ASP A 689 25.86 3.59 18.30
C ASP A 689 24.86 3.31 19.44
N ILE A 690 25.31 2.76 20.57
CA ILE A 690 24.49 2.56 21.78
C ILE A 690 24.27 3.89 22.49
N ASN A 691 25.34 4.68 22.68
CA ASN A 691 25.23 6.03 23.24
C ASN A 691 24.23 6.88 22.45
N ALA A 692 24.28 6.80 21.11
CA ALA A 692 23.30 7.47 20.24
C ALA A 692 21.87 6.94 20.44
N ALA A 693 21.69 5.61 20.54
CA ALA A 693 20.39 5.02 20.82
C ALA A 693 19.82 5.47 22.18
N ARG A 694 20.65 5.61 23.22
CA ARG A 694 20.25 6.07 24.56
C ARG A 694 19.79 7.52 24.49
N ASN A 695 20.57 8.40 23.84
CA ASN A 695 20.19 9.79 23.62
C ASN A 695 18.85 9.94 22.89
N ILE A 696 18.58 9.11 21.87
CA ILE A 696 17.33 9.14 21.09
C ILE A 696 16.08 8.99 21.95
N ILE A 697 16.15 8.28 23.08
CA ILE A 697 15.02 8.14 24.02
C ILE A 697 14.60 9.51 24.59
N HIS A 698 15.58 10.36 24.90
CA HIS A 698 15.38 11.61 25.64
C HIS A 698 15.16 12.85 24.76
N VAL A 699 15.44 12.77 23.45
CA VAL A 699 15.24 13.89 22.48
C VAL A 699 13.80 14.43 22.43
N GLN A 700 12.80 13.66 22.88
CA GLN A 700 11.41 14.11 22.88
C GLN A 700 10.96 14.77 24.18
N ASP A 701 11.63 14.52 25.30
CA ASP A 701 11.29 15.16 26.58
C ASP A 701 11.84 16.60 26.62
N SER A 702 12.73 16.97 25.70
CA SER A 702 13.29 18.31 25.50
C SER A 702 12.52 19.14 24.44
N SER A 703 11.19 19.24 24.53
CA SER A 703 10.49 20.37 23.88
C SER A 703 10.79 21.72 24.55
N ASP A 704 11.71 21.73 25.50
CA ASP A 704 12.41 22.91 25.98
C ASP A 704 13.76 23.04 25.24
N VAL A 705 14.01 24.27 24.83
CA VAL A 705 15.21 24.82 24.17
C VAL A 705 16.50 24.39 24.90
N PRO A 706 17.66 24.27 24.23
CA PRO A 706 18.91 23.81 24.83
C PRO A 706 19.32 24.62 26.07
N GLY A 707 19.57 23.90 27.18
CA GLY A 707 20.08 24.42 28.44
C GLY A 707 19.18 24.06 29.62
N GLY A 708 19.51 22.98 30.34
CA GLY A 708 18.77 22.61 31.56
C GLY A 708 18.87 21.12 31.90
N THR A 709 19.88 20.78 32.69
CA THR A 709 20.17 19.48 33.27
C THR A 709 19.01 18.98 34.14
N LYS A 710 18.64 17.70 34.03
CA LYS A 710 18.03 16.95 35.15
C LYS A 710 19.03 15.91 35.62
N VAL A 711 19.71 16.25 36.70
CA VAL A 711 20.55 15.34 37.49
C VAL A 711 19.61 14.34 38.19
N CYS A 712 19.90 13.05 38.11
CA CYS A 712 19.26 12.04 38.95
C CYS A 712 19.71 12.26 40.41
N PRO A 713 18.80 12.28 41.41
CA PRO A 713 19.23 12.42 42.79
C PRO A 713 19.96 11.14 43.22
N VAL A 714 21.22 11.30 43.63
CA VAL A 714 21.97 10.31 44.39
C VAL A 714 21.33 10.25 45.78
N TYR A 715 20.77 9.10 46.12
CA TYR A 715 20.42 8.79 47.52
C TYR A 715 21.74 8.63 48.28
N ASN A 716 22.03 9.57 49.18
CA ASN A 716 22.98 9.34 50.26
C ASN A 716 22.19 8.95 51.50
N GLU A 717 22.57 7.83 52.09
CA GLU A 717 22.11 7.34 53.38
C GLU A 717 22.40 8.37 54.48
N ARG A 718 21.36 8.77 55.22
CA ARG A 718 21.30 8.90 56.69
C ARG A 718 19.88 9.20 57.13
#